data_AF-A0A0L1JMX9-F1
#
_entry.id   AF-A0A0L1JMX9-F1
#
_cell.length_a   1.000
_cell.length_b   1.000
_cell.length_c   1.000
_cell.angle_alpha   90.00
_cell.angle_beta   90.00
_cell.angle_gamma   90.00
#
_symmetry.space_group_name_H-M   'P 1'
#
loop_
_entity.id
_entity.type
_entity.pdbx_description
1 polymer ?
#
loop_
_entity_poly.entity_id
_entity_poly.type
_entity_poly.pdbx_seq_one_letter_code
_entity_poly.pdbx_strand_id
1 'polypeptide(L)'
;MPPLDHIPARPPDDPAQDFEALTRALVTRAQEVSGAVWTDYNAHDPGVTLLEALAFAITDLGYRIDHPIGDIIASSAAASGLAEADQPLFPAHRILPSAPVTARDFRALLYDRIKGLRNAWVVAGAEPGTSDIWIQAFRPPGCDNPVEEAAQRDIQNRELVDAVTREVAGARAIASTFGRIRMVEDRWFRLTADIDIAPDANPDAVLAEILFAIDTRLNPAPRLADGEAAFPGPETIYDGPALSLGLIDPASLQDLRQDVPVDLVLDALVSPKGVAAVDEVAVDLGDAGIPPDIAAAPILDRSAEALAGLKLYRNGARVQADRDRVLSHLGYFEQRRRWEVRHAFDRHAAWQAAQRPQVRRDRPLGRYRTIRDFLPAIYGLGPEGPDTQTARAAMPGATLPQIEARTRQLKAYLLVFEQMLADMLAQFAHSATLLSFAPQKHSYHVQPLTSEPGAAARIADVLGGAGKSKDAKHPGAAPGWDTGYRAAIDQLRRERDPVIGRIDRALDHLLARFDMQIDTATLWPLQAPFDPDYPAYAAALAQRKRAVLRDLPRLTRDRALAPAGTTGADPGAVETLIEHGAAVEGSVCLVEHRMLTGAPRAHGIGDLEIDKDFRVTRGAPVDAVRLSLEGQGAIHLCLDPPWTTGWRALAMAIAQSGAANDAWSVRRLGAGAATLTLDLPGGARAHMAEVVSSPHGARRFATRLAAACTTLDPRSAQQSGALIPALLSGTSAANGVTVFAIDTRVDPESAHLSDVAAHVATHVAANVPAHLAVSTIWVTEAQMKDVRADRALLARWMDAGAGAPPDPALEAAARLRCRIHDAVCADLRREGTPA
;
A
#
# COMPACT_ATOMS: atom_id res chain seq x y z
N MET A 1 -27.27 22.82 -35.66
CA MET A 1 -25.94 23.41 -35.39
C MET A 1 -26.11 24.35 -34.21
N PRO A 2 -25.29 24.27 -33.16
CA PRO A 2 -25.21 25.36 -32.21
C PRO A 2 -24.74 26.63 -32.96
N PRO A 3 -25.12 27.83 -32.51
CA PRO A 3 -24.60 29.06 -33.09
C PRO A 3 -23.06 29.05 -33.01
N LEU A 4 -22.40 29.52 -34.06
CA LEU A 4 -20.96 29.78 -34.02
C LEU A 4 -20.72 30.85 -32.95
N ASP A 5 -20.22 30.43 -31.79
CA ASP A 5 -19.80 31.33 -30.74
C ASP A 5 -18.77 32.32 -31.31
N HIS A 6 -18.93 33.58 -30.91
CA HIS A 6 -18.17 34.73 -31.38
C HIS A 6 -16.65 34.46 -31.35
N ILE A 7 -15.95 34.75 -32.45
CA ILE A 7 -14.48 34.80 -32.45
C ILE A 7 -14.08 35.88 -31.44
N PRO A 8 -13.39 35.54 -30.34
CA PRO A 8 -13.04 36.51 -29.31
C PRO A 8 -12.19 37.63 -29.93
N ALA A 9 -12.51 38.88 -29.61
CA ALA A 9 -11.82 40.06 -30.14
C ALA A 9 -10.41 40.26 -29.57
N ARG A 10 -10.05 39.50 -28.53
CA ARG A 10 -8.73 39.54 -27.88
C ARG A 10 -7.91 38.34 -28.35
N PRO A 11 -6.62 38.52 -28.67
CA PRO A 11 -5.75 37.39 -29.00
C PRO A 11 -5.69 36.38 -27.84
N PRO A 12 -5.45 35.09 -28.13
CA PRO A 12 -5.25 34.08 -27.09
C PRO A 12 -4.14 34.48 -26.12
N ASP A 13 -4.31 34.13 -24.84
CA ASP A 13 -3.29 34.44 -23.83
C ASP A 13 -2.03 33.56 -23.98
N ASP A 14 -2.14 32.39 -24.61
CA ASP A 14 -1.01 31.54 -24.97
C ASP A 14 -0.38 32.01 -26.31
N PRO A 15 0.90 32.46 -26.31
CA PRO A 15 1.60 32.85 -27.52
C PRO A 15 1.65 31.75 -28.60
N ALA A 16 1.58 30.47 -28.22
CA ALA A 16 1.54 29.36 -29.18
C ALA A 16 0.20 29.25 -29.93
N GLN A 17 -0.84 29.96 -29.49
CA GLN A 17 -2.14 30.04 -30.15
C GLN A 17 -2.34 31.39 -30.88
N ASP A 18 -1.45 32.36 -30.67
CA ASP A 18 -1.47 33.65 -31.37
C ASP A 18 -0.69 33.54 -32.67
N PHE A 19 -1.43 33.34 -33.77
CA PHE A 19 -0.88 33.24 -35.12
C PHE A 19 -0.04 34.46 -35.52
N GLU A 20 -0.47 35.68 -35.19
CA GLU A 20 0.24 36.91 -35.57
C GLU A 20 1.55 37.04 -34.78
N ALA A 21 1.51 36.72 -33.48
CA ALA A 21 2.69 36.72 -32.64
C ALA A 21 3.71 35.67 -33.09
N LEU A 22 3.27 34.44 -33.40
CA LEU A 22 4.12 33.38 -33.94
C LEU A 22 4.74 33.77 -35.28
N THR A 23 3.96 34.33 -36.20
CA THR A 23 4.44 34.80 -37.50
C THR A 23 5.53 35.87 -37.31
N ARG A 24 5.29 36.86 -36.44
CA ARG A 24 6.28 37.90 -36.12
C ARG A 24 7.55 37.32 -35.50
N ALA A 25 7.43 36.35 -34.61
CA ALA A 25 8.56 35.66 -33.98
C ALA A 25 9.38 34.88 -35.01
N LEU A 26 8.73 34.16 -35.93
CA LEU A 26 9.40 33.43 -37.00
C LEU A 26 10.13 34.36 -37.97
N VAL A 27 9.51 35.46 -38.39
CA VAL A 27 10.14 36.47 -39.25
C VAL A 27 11.35 37.11 -38.55
N THR A 28 11.20 37.50 -37.29
CA THR A 28 12.31 38.04 -36.48
C THR A 28 13.46 37.04 -36.42
N ARG A 29 13.16 35.77 -36.16
CA ARG A 29 14.18 34.73 -36.12
C ARG A 29 14.85 34.53 -37.47
N ALA A 30 14.10 34.58 -38.57
CA ALA A 30 14.63 34.50 -39.93
C ALA A 30 15.57 35.67 -40.23
N GLN A 31 15.22 36.90 -39.83
CA GLN A 31 16.06 38.10 -39.96
C GLN A 31 17.38 37.95 -39.19
N GLU A 32 17.34 37.44 -37.95
CA GLU A 32 18.55 37.23 -37.15
C GLU A 32 19.52 36.24 -37.80
N VAL A 33 19.01 35.12 -38.34
CA VAL A 33 19.86 34.05 -38.88
C VAL A 33 20.27 34.27 -40.34
N SER A 34 19.51 35.06 -41.10
CA SER A 34 19.68 35.17 -42.56
C SER A 34 19.63 36.60 -43.12
N GLY A 35 19.51 37.64 -42.27
CA GLY A 35 19.32 39.04 -42.69
C GLY A 35 20.46 39.63 -43.54
N ALA A 36 21.62 38.98 -43.57
CA ALA A 36 22.72 39.33 -44.47
C ALA A 36 22.52 38.82 -45.92
N VAL A 37 21.61 37.86 -46.13
CA VAL A 37 21.35 37.19 -47.41
C VAL A 37 19.91 37.39 -47.86
N TRP A 38 18.93 37.05 -47.01
CA TRP A 38 17.52 37.30 -47.23
C TRP A 38 17.16 38.64 -46.57
N THR A 39 16.83 39.65 -47.38
CA THR A 39 16.61 41.04 -46.90
C THR A 39 15.17 41.51 -47.08
N ASP A 40 14.36 40.80 -47.85
CA ASP A 40 12.96 41.14 -48.12
C ASP A 40 12.03 40.23 -47.30
N TYR A 41 11.36 40.80 -46.30
CA TYR A 41 10.43 40.10 -45.41
C TYR A 41 8.99 40.63 -45.55
N ASN A 42 8.63 41.08 -46.73
CA ASN A 42 7.27 41.54 -47.01
C ASN A 42 6.33 40.38 -47.39
N ALA A 43 5.02 40.61 -47.29
CA ALA A 43 3.97 39.59 -47.55
C ALA A 43 3.97 39.00 -48.97
N HIS A 44 4.65 39.63 -49.93
CA HIS A 44 4.76 39.12 -51.29
C HIS A 44 5.92 38.11 -51.47
N ASP A 45 6.84 38.04 -50.51
CA ASP A 45 7.97 37.11 -50.54
C ASP A 45 7.47 35.68 -50.24
N PRO A 46 7.77 34.69 -51.10
CA PRO A 46 7.34 33.31 -50.89
C PRO A 46 7.83 32.69 -49.60
N GLY A 47 9.04 33.01 -49.15
CA GLY A 47 9.59 32.55 -47.89
C GLY A 47 8.77 33.03 -46.69
N VAL A 48 8.25 34.26 -46.72
CA VAL A 48 7.33 34.77 -45.68
C VAL A 48 6.02 33.97 -45.67
N THR A 49 5.45 33.68 -46.84
CA THR A 49 4.22 32.85 -46.91
C THR A 49 4.42 31.42 -46.40
N LEU A 50 5.64 30.86 -46.54
CA LEU A 50 5.99 29.57 -45.93
C LEU A 50 6.08 29.68 -44.40
N LEU A 51 6.65 30.76 -43.87
CA LEU A 51 6.69 31.01 -42.42
C LEU A 51 5.28 31.17 -41.84
N GLU A 52 4.36 31.83 -42.55
CA GLU A 52 2.95 31.93 -42.16
C GLU A 52 2.27 30.56 -42.13
N ALA A 53 2.46 29.72 -43.16
CA ALA A 53 1.89 28.37 -43.16
C ALA A 53 2.41 27.51 -41.99
N LEU A 54 3.69 27.65 -41.63
CA LEU A 54 4.29 27.00 -40.46
C LEU A 54 3.75 27.58 -39.15
N ALA A 55 3.57 28.90 -39.05
CA ALA A 55 2.96 29.55 -37.89
C ALA A 55 1.55 29.02 -37.64
N PHE A 56 0.76 28.84 -38.70
CA PHE A 56 -0.58 28.27 -38.60
C PHE A 56 -0.56 26.80 -38.13
N ALA A 57 0.37 25.99 -38.63
CA ALA A 57 0.52 24.60 -38.17
C ALA A 57 0.91 24.51 -36.69
N ILE A 58 1.77 25.41 -36.21
CA ILE A 58 2.13 25.51 -34.79
C ILE A 58 0.92 25.99 -33.97
N THR A 59 0.12 26.91 -34.50
CA THR A 59 -1.12 27.38 -33.86
C THR A 59 -2.12 26.23 -33.64
N ASP A 60 -2.30 25.34 -34.62
CA ASP A 60 -3.12 24.12 -34.46
C ASP A 60 -2.57 23.19 -33.38
N LEU A 61 -1.25 23.03 -33.28
CA LEU A 61 -0.64 22.26 -32.19
C LEU A 61 -0.92 22.91 -30.82
N GLY A 62 -0.71 24.22 -30.68
CA GLY A 62 -0.98 24.96 -29.45
C GLY A 62 -2.42 24.77 -28.99
N TYR A 63 -3.37 24.89 -29.91
CA TYR A 63 -4.80 24.64 -29.66
C TYR A 63 -5.10 23.22 -29.14
N ARG A 64 -4.40 22.20 -29.66
CA ARG A 64 -4.60 20.81 -29.23
C ARG A 64 -3.98 20.50 -27.86
N ILE A 65 -2.82 21.10 -27.57
CA ILE A 65 -2.13 20.93 -26.28
C ILE A 65 -2.94 21.58 -25.14
N ASP A 66 -3.70 22.62 -25.45
CA ASP A 66 -4.57 23.34 -24.50
C ASP A 66 -5.92 22.66 -24.24
N HIS A 67 -6.18 21.49 -24.85
CA HIS A 67 -7.32 20.68 -24.44
C HIS A 67 -7.22 20.28 -22.96
N PRO A 68 -8.36 20.05 -22.26
CA PRO A 68 -8.33 19.58 -20.89
C PRO A 68 -7.45 18.35 -20.75
N ILE A 69 -6.50 18.36 -19.81
CA ILE A 69 -5.50 17.30 -19.67
C ILE A 69 -6.12 15.91 -19.51
N GLY A 70 -7.28 15.82 -18.83
CA GLY A 70 -8.05 14.59 -18.71
C GLY A 70 -8.51 14.04 -20.06
N ASP A 71 -8.95 14.89 -20.98
CA ASP A 71 -9.33 14.49 -22.34
C ASP A 71 -8.11 14.07 -23.16
N ILE A 72 -6.97 14.76 -23.01
CA ILE A 72 -5.72 14.43 -23.70
C ILE A 72 -5.26 13.03 -23.28
N ILE A 73 -5.12 12.79 -21.97
CA ILE A 73 -4.65 11.49 -21.45
C ILE A 73 -5.63 10.39 -21.82
N ALA A 74 -6.94 10.61 -21.68
CA ALA A 74 -7.94 9.58 -21.96
C ALA A 74 -8.04 9.25 -23.46
N SER A 75 -7.96 10.26 -24.34
CA SER A 75 -7.93 10.05 -25.79
C SER A 75 -6.62 9.41 -26.24
N SER A 76 -5.48 9.78 -25.63
CA SER A 76 -4.19 9.15 -25.89
C SER A 76 -4.17 7.68 -25.46
N ALA A 77 -4.70 7.37 -24.27
CA ALA A 77 -4.81 6.00 -23.78
C ALA A 77 -5.69 5.14 -24.71
N ALA A 78 -6.84 5.68 -25.15
CA ALA A 78 -7.72 5.01 -26.10
C ALA A 78 -7.04 4.76 -27.46
N ALA A 79 -6.33 5.75 -28.01
CA ALA A 79 -5.58 5.62 -29.26
C ALA A 79 -4.45 4.58 -29.18
N SER A 80 -3.86 4.41 -27.99
CA SER A 80 -2.82 3.43 -27.72
C SER A 80 -3.36 2.04 -27.30
N GLY A 81 -4.68 1.87 -27.16
CA GLY A 81 -5.28 0.62 -26.69
C GLY A 81 -4.93 0.26 -25.23
N LEU A 82 -4.62 1.25 -24.40
CA LEU A 82 -4.28 1.05 -22.99
C LEU A 82 -5.54 0.85 -22.15
N ALA A 83 -5.50 -0.09 -21.22
CA ALA A 83 -6.55 -0.21 -20.23
C ALA A 83 -6.40 0.88 -19.15
N GLU A 84 -7.49 1.25 -18.50
CA GLU A 84 -7.46 2.15 -17.33
C GLU A 84 -6.56 1.58 -16.22
N ALA A 85 -6.51 0.25 -16.09
CA ALA A 85 -5.66 -0.46 -15.14
C ALA A 85 -4.16 -0.39 -15.45
N ASP A 86 -3.74 0.10 -16.62
CA ASP A 86 -2.33 0.31 -16.99
C ASP A 86 -1.81 1.70 -16.61
N GLN A 87 -2.71 2.59 -16.18
CA GLN A 87 -2.40 3.98 -15.85
C GLN A 87 -2.16 4.15 -14.33
N PRO A 88 -1.19 4.98 -13.92
CA PRO A 88 -0.90 5.28 -12.51
C PRO A 88 -1.88 6.32 -11.91
N LEU A 89 -3.09 6.41 -12.46
CA LEU A 89 -4.14 7.35 -12.06
C LEU A 89 -5.11 6.66 -11.11
N PHE A 90 -4.62 6.31 -9.92
CA PHE A 90 -5.44 5.61 -8.92
C PHE A 90 -6.50 6.55 -8.34
N PRO A 91 -7.78 6.12 -8.26
CA PRO A 91 -8.79 6.90 -7.58
C PRO A 91 -8.53 6.91 -6.07
N ALA A 92 -8.98 7.97 -5.40
CA ALA A 92 -8.75 8.20 -3.96
C ALA A 92 -9.10 6.99 -3.08
N HIS A 93 -10.28 6.38 -3.27
CA HIS A 93 -10.73 5.19 -2.52
C HIS A 93 -9.83 3.96 -2.67
N ARG A 94 -8.92 3.95 -3.65
CA ARG A 94 -8.00 2.84 -3.88
C ARG A 94 -6.62 3.10 -3.31
N ILE A 95 -6.12 4.33 -3.38
CA ILE A 95 -4.72 4.68 -3.04
C ILE A 95 -4.54 5.27 -1.65
N LEU A 96 -5.56 5.95 -1.10
CA LEU A 96 -5.46 6.62 0.19
C LEU A 96 -5.70 5.69 1.41
N PRO A 97 -6.62 4.71 1.37
CA PRO A 97 -6.83 3.86 2.53
C PRO A 97 -5.57 3.09 2.96
N SER A 98 -5.42 2.93 4.28
CA SER A 98 -4.39 2.09 4.90
C SER A 98 -4.99 0.80 5.45
N ALA A 99 -4.14 -0.11 5.92
CA ALA A 99 -4.56 -1.18 6.82
C ALA A 99 -5.04 -0.61 8.17
N PRO A 100 -5.92 -1.31 8.91
CA PRO A 100 -6.26 -0.93 10.27
C PRO A 100 -5.06 -1.12 11.21
N VAL A 101 -4.67 -0.07 11.93
CA VAL A 101 -3.51 -0.11 12.84
C VAL A 101 -3.86 0.35 14.25
N THR A 102 -4.98 1.03 14.43
CA THR A 102 -5.49 1.46 15.74
C THR A 102 -6.73 0.69 16.16
N ALA A 103 -7.02 0.67 17.46
CA ALA A 103 -8.27 0.10 17.99
C ALA A 103 -9.52 0.69 17.34
N ARG A 104 -9.45 1.99 16.98
CA ARG A 104 -10.52 2.71 16.30
C ARG A 104 -10.69 2.25 14.85
N ASP A 105 -9.60 1.99 14.14
CA ASP A 105 -9.64 1.46 12.77
C ASP A 105 -10.28 0.08 12.74
N PHE A 106 -9.85 -0.82 13.63
CA PHE A 106 -10.44 -2.15 13.74
C PHE A 106 -11.92 -2.07 14.07
N ARG A 107 -12.32 -1.18 14.99
CA ARG A 107 -13.73 -0.98 15.31
C ARG A 107 -14.55 -0.50 14.11
N ALA A 108 -14.02 0.47 13.34
CA ALA A 108 -14.64 0.96 12.12
C ALA A 108 -14.76 -0.14 11.06
N LEU A 109 -13.69 -0.90 10.83
CA LEU A 109 -13.66 -2.03 9.90
C LEU A 109 -14.67 -3.12 10.28
N LEU A 110 -14.71 -3.52 11.55
CA LEU A 110 -15.63 -4.55 12.03
C LEU A 110 -17.09 -4.11 11.87
N TYR A 111 -17.39 -2.84 12.17
CA TYR A 111 -18.73 -2.28 11.97
C TYR A 111 -19.14 -2.25 10.49
N ASP A 112 -18.20 -1.97 9.59
CA ASP A 112 -18.41 -1.97 8.14
C ASP A 112 -18.66 -3.36 7.57
N ARG A 113 -17.88 -4.35 8.00
CA ARG A 113 -17.79 -5.68 7.37
C ARG A 113 -18.76 -6.69 7.96
N ILE A 114 -19.04 -6.62 9.26
CA ILE A 114 -19.74 -7.68 9.99
C ILE A 114 -21.23 -7.35 10.12
N LYS A 115 -22.06 -8.04 9.34
CA LYS A 115 -23.52 -7.93 9.42
C LYS A 115 -24.03 -8.41 10.79
N GLY A 116 -24.95 -7.66 11.38
CA GLY A 116 -25.54 -8.00 12.68
C GLY A 116 -24.71 -7.54 13.88
N LEU A 117 -23.50 -7.03 13.66
CA LEU A 117 -22.71 -6.36 14.68
C LEU A 117 -23.35 -5.01 15.02
N ARG A 118 -23.65 -4.78 16.30
CA ARG A 118 -24.10 -3.48 16.80
C ARG A 118 -22.90 -2.59 17.10
N ASN A 119 -21.90 -3.14 17.79
CA ASN A 119 -20.67 -2.44 18.13
C ASN A 119 -19.56 -3.44 18.47
N ALA A 120 -18.31 -3.00 18.43
CA ALA A 120 -17.16 -3.75 18.90
C ALA A 120 -16.16 -2.83 19.59
N TRP A 121 -15.37 -3.37 20.51
CA TRP A 121 -14.29 -2.66 21.17
C TRP A 121 -13.03 -3.50 21.13
N VAL A 122 -11.93 -2.89 20.70
CA VAL A 122 -10.61 -3.50 20.73
C VAL A 122 -9.87 -2.92 21.92
N VAL A 123 -9.48 -3.79 22.85
CA VAL A 123 -8.81 -3.42 24.10
C VAL A 123 -7.48 -4.15 24.21
N ALA A 124 -6.57 -3.61 25.03
CA ALA A 124 -5.31 -4.30 25.31
C ALA A 124 -5.58 -5.66 25.96
N GLY A 125 -4.97 -6.72 25.41
CA GLY A 125 -5.02 -8.06 25.98
C GLY A 125 -4.06 -8.20 27.17
N ALA A 126 -4.10 -9.38 27.81
CA ALA A 126 -3.27 -9.66 28.99
C ALA A 126 -1.76 -9.70 28.69
N GLU A 127 -1.38 -10.02 27.45
CA GLU A 127 0.02 -10.09 27.02
C GLU A 127 0.38 -8.91 26.10
N PRO A 128 1.62 -8.40 26.14
CA PRO A 128 2.07 -7.35 25.23
C PRO A 128 1.85 -7.69 23.75
N GLY A 129 1.32 -6.75 22.98
CA GLY A 129 1.02 -6.92 21.55
C GLY A 129 -0.19 -7.83 21.24
N THR A 130 -0.92 -8.28 22.27
CA THR A 130 -2.22 -8.94 22.12
C THR A 130 -3.34 -7.92 22.29
N SER A 131 -4.38 -8.00 21.47
CA SER A 131 -5.63 -7.26 21.69
C SER A 131 -6.81 -8.19 21.89
N ASP A 132 -7.65 -7.93 22.89
CA ASP A 132 -8.92 -8.62 23.06
C ASP A 132 -10.03 -7.82 22.36
N ILE A 133 -11.09 -8.51 21.93
CA ILE A 133 -12.23 -7.90 21.24
C ILE A 133 -13.51 -8.22 21.99
N TRP A 134 -14.28 -7.17 22.30
CA TRP A 134 -15.60 -7.29 22.87
C TRP A 134 -16.64 -6.97 21.81
N ILE A 135 -17.62 -7.85 21.64
CA ILE A 135 -18.62 -7.81 20.58
C ILE A 135 -19.99 -7.56 21.19
N GLN A 136 -20.72 -6.59 20.66
CA GLN A 136 -22.13 -6.39 20.95
C GLN A 136 -22.96 -6.65 19.69
N ALA A 137 -23.92 -7.57 19.77
CA ALA A 137 -24.83 -7.91 18.69
C ALA A 137 -26.09 -7.01 18.72
N PHE A 138 -26.74 -6.85 17.57
CA PHE A 138 -28.15 -6.46 17.57
C PHE A 138 -29.01 -7.63 18.04
N ARG A 139 -30.10 -7.37 18.80
CA ARG A 139 -31.05 -8.41 19.18
C ARG A 139 -31.65 -9.10 17.95
N PRO A 140 -31.95 -10.41 17.98
CA PRO A 140 -32.68 -11.05 16.91
C PRO A 140 -34.06 -10.37 16.72
N PRO A 141 -34.51 -10.14 15.48
CA PRO A 141 -35.86 -9.63 15.25
C PRO A 141 -36.90 -10.75 15.41
N GLY A 142 -38.03 -10.44 16.05
CA GLY A 142 -39.30 -11.18 15.88
C GLY A 142 -39.31 -12.61 16.43
N CYS A 143 -39.03 -12.78 17.73
CA CYS A 143 -39.23 -14.06 18.41
C CYS A 143 -40.33 -13.88 19.47
N ASP A 144 -41.50 -14.49 19.27
CA ASP A 144 -42.60 -14.43 20.25
C ASP A 144 -42.36 -15.38 21.44
N ASN A 145 -41.36 -16.27 21.32
CA ASN A 145 -40.99 -17.28 22.32
C ASN A 145 -39.57 -17.02 22.89
N PRO A 146 -39.42 -16.82 24.22
CA PRO A 146 -38.12 -16.61 24.87
C PRO A 146 -37.09 -17.73 24.65
N VAL A 147 -37.53 -18.99 24.48
CA VAL A 147 -36.63 -20.14 24.26
C VAL A 147 -36.04 -20.12 22.85
N GLU A 148 -36.86 -19.81 21.86
CA GLU A 148 -36.42 -19.66 20.47
C GLU A 148 -35.54 -18.41 20.29
N GLU A 149 -35.89 -17.32 20.98
CA GLU A 149 -35.06 -16.10 21.02
C GLU A 149 -33.66 -16.40 21.57
N ALA A 150 -33.57 -17.15 22.68
CA ALA A 150 -32.30 -17.54 23.28
C ALA A 150 -31.47 -18.42 22.34
N ALA A 151 -32.08 -19.45 21.74
CA ALA A 151 -31.39 -20.32 20.78
C ALA A 151 -30.91 -19.56 19.54
N GLN A 152 -31.73 -18.64 19.01
CA GLN A 152 -31.37 -17.81 17.86
C GLN A 152 -30.25 -16.83 18.20
N ARG A 153 -30.26 -16.26 19.41
CA ARG A 153 -29.21 -15.40 19.93
C ARG A 153 -27.87 -16.15 20.05
N ASP A 154 -27.89 -17.39 20.52
CA ASP A 154 -26.69 -18.23 20.62
C ASP A 154 -26.09 -18.59 19.26
N ILE A 155 -26.94 -18.86 18.26
CA ILE A 155 -26.49 -19.08 16.88
C ILE A 155 -25.86 -17.79 16.33
N GLN A 156 -26.57 -16.66 16.43
CA GLN A 156 -26.09 -15.36 15.95
C GLN A 156 -24.77 -14.95 16.62
N ASN A 157 -24.64 -15.14 17.93
CA ASN A 157 -23.43 -14.79 18.68
C ASN A 157 -22.23 -15.62 18.20
N ARG A 158 -22.40 -16.92 17.97
CA ARG A 158 -21.34 -17.77 17.41
C ARG A 158 -20.95 -17.34 16.00
N GLU A 159 -21.92 -17.09 15.13
CA GLU A 159 -21.66 -16.58 13.77
C GLU A 159 -20.92 -15.24 13.77
N LEU A 160 -21.26 -14.34 14.71
CA LEU A 160 -20.58 -13.05 14.87
C LEU A 160 -19.14 -13.24 15.36
N VAL A 161 -18.90 -14.07 16.37
CA VAL A 161 -17.54 -14.36 16.85
C VAL A 161 -16.69 -14.97 15.72
N ASP A 162 -17.23 -15.91 14.96
CA ASP A 162 -16.53 -16.52 13.82
C ASP A 162 -16.24 -15.50 12.72
N ALA A 163 -17.20 -14.62 12.42
CA ALA A 163 -17.04 -13.57 11.42
C ALA A 163 -15.99 -12.53 11.83
N VAL A 164 -16.02 -12.08 13.09
CA VAL A 164 -15.01 -11.16 13.64
C VAL A 164 -13.63 -11.81 13.64
N THR A 165 -13.53 -13.07 14.10
CA THR A 165 -12.25 -13.83 14.12
C THR A 165 -11.62 -13.88 12.74
N ARG A 166 -12.42 -14.21 11.70
CA ARG A 166 -11.95 -14.27 10.31
C ARG A 166 -11.48 -12.92 9.79
N GLU A 167 -12.23 -11.85 10.09
CA GLU A 167 -11.92 -10.50 9.60
C GLU A 167 -10.61 -9.99 10.23
N VAL A 168 -10.42 -10.16 11.54
CA VAL A 168 -9.22 -9.66 12.21
C VAL A 168 -7.98 -10.51 11.92
N ALA A 169 -8.13 -11.81 11.64
CA ALA A 169 -7.02 -12.65 11.18
C ALA A 169 -6.44 -12.14 9.85
N GLY A 170 -7.29 -11.76 8.90
CA GLY A 170 -6.87 -11.21 7.60
C GLY A 170 -6.29 -9.79 7.68
N ALA A 171 -6.53 -9.07 8.77
CA ALA A 171 -6.09 -7.69 8.99
C ALA A 171 -5.06 -7.56 10.12
N ARG A 172 -4.40 -8.67 10.49
CA ARG A 172 -3.43 -8.70 11.59
C ARG A 172 -2.18 -7.88 11.25
N ALA A 173 -1.80 -6.95 12.13
CA ALA A 173 -0.58 -6.18 11.95
C ALA A 173 0.68 -7.00 12.30
N ILE A 174 1.82 -6.64 11.72
CA ILE A 174 3.12 -7.26 12.00
C ILE A 174 3.41 -7.21 13.51
N ALA A 175 3.83 -8.34 14.06
CA ALA A 175 4.14 -8.57 15.47
C ALA A 175 2.96 -8.36 16.45
N SER A 176 1.73 -8.37 15.94
CA SER A 176 0.50 -8.30 16.74
C SER A 176 -0.34 -9.58 16.62
N THR A 177 -1.24 -9.80 17.59
CA THR A 177 -2.28 -10.83 17.49
C THR A 177 -3.55 -10.44 18.23
N PHE A 178 -4.62 -11.19 18.00
CA PHE A 178 -5.86 -11.10 18.76
C PHE A 178 -5.94 -12.23 19.79
N GLY A 179 -6.34 -11.89 21.01
CA GLY A 179 -6.50 -12.81 22.12
C GLY A 179 -7.94 -13.32 22.20
N ARG A 180 -8.65 -12.90 23.24
CA ARG A 180 -10.03 -13.32 23.49
C ARG A 180 -11.00 -12.46 22.69
N ILE A 181 -11.84 -13.12 21.91
CA ILE A 181 -12.98 -12.51 21.23
C ILE A 181 -14.24 -12.98 21.96
N ARG A 182 -14.94 -12.06 22.64
CA ARG A 182 -16.08 -12.40 23.50
C ARG A 182 -17.26 -11.48 23.29
N MET A 183 -18.45 -12.00 23.54
CA MET A 183 -19.65 -11.18 23.63
C MET A 183 -19.57 -10.28 24.88
N VAL A 184 -20.11 -9.06 24.75
CA VAL A 184 -20.41 -8.19 25.89
C VAL A 184 -21.62 -8.76 26.63
N GLU A 185 -21.52 -8.86 27.94
CA GLU A 185 -22.59 -9.35 28.81
C GLU A 185 -23.70 -8.32 28.99
N ASP A 186 -24.93 -8.79 29.26
CA ASP A 186 -26.05 -7.91 29.57
C ASP A 186 -26.06 -7.60 31.08
N ARG A 187 -25.90 -6.32 31.46
CA ARG A 187 -26.20 -5.84 32.81
C ARG A 187 -27.61 -5.28 32.85
N TRP A 188 -28.53 -6.05 33.40
CA TRP A 188 -29.91 -5.64 33.54
C TRP A 188 -30.08 -4.58 34.62
N PHE A 189 -30.86 -3.54 34.32
CA PHE A 189 -31.31 -2.54 35.30
C PHE A 189 -32.82 -2.31 35.17
N ARG A 190 -33.46 -1.91 36.26
CA ARG A 190 -34.87 -1.51 36.27
C ARG A 190 -35.00 0.01 36.31
N LEU A 191 -36.07 0.49 35.70
CA LEU A 191 -36.41 1.91 35.65
C LEU A 191 -37.85 2.07 36.12
N THR A 192 -38.07 2.97 37.08
CA THR A 192 -39.41 3.44 37.44
C THR A 192 -39.51 4.91 37.13
N ALA A 193 -40.63 5.32 36.53
CA ALA A 193 -40.90 6.71 36.19
C ALA A 193 -42.40 6.92 36.00
N ASP A 194 -42.88 8.10 36.33
CA ASP A 194 -44.22 8.57 36.04
C ASP A 194 -44.14 9.51 34.82
N ILE A 195 -44.86 9.19 33.74
CA ILE A 195 -44.67 9.78 32.41
C ILE A 195 -46.01 10.32 31.93
N ASP A 196 -46.13 11.64 31.84
CA ASP A 196 -47.27 12.30 31.22
C ASP A 196 -47.08 12.30 29.70
N ILE A 197 -48.06 11.75 28.98
CA ILE A 197 -48.08 11.71 27.52
C ILE A 197 -49.06 12.75 26.94
N ALA A 198 -48.75 13.22 25.73
CA ALA A 198 -49.59 14.17 25.01
C ALA A 198 -51.01 13.59 24.76
N PRO A 199 -52.05 14.44 24.67
CA PRO A 199 -53.45 14.00 24.58
C PRO A 199 -53.75 13.08 23.39
N ASP A 200 -53.06 13.25 22.27
CA ASP A 200 -53.22 12.54 21.01
C ASP A 200 -52.17 11.43 20.79
N ALA A 201 -51.19 11.29 21.69
CA ALA A 201 -50.11 10.32 21.54
C ALA A 201 -50.56 8.88 21.82
N ASN A 202 -50.14 7.92 20.99
CA ASN A 202 -50.37 6.49 21.23
C ASN A 202 -49.44 5.98 22.36
N PRO A 203 -49.96 5.43 23.48
CA PRO A 203 -49.15 5.01 24.62
C PRO A 203 -48.16 3.90 24.26
N ASP A 204 -48.57 2.96 23.40
CA ASP A 204 -47.73 1.84 22.97
C ASP A 204 -46.51 2.33 22.17
N ALA A 205 -46.75 3.29 21.27
CA ALA A 205 -45.71 3.88 20.44
C ALA A 205 -44.77 4.77 21.23
N VAL A 206 -45.29 5.58 22.16
CA VAL A 206 -44.47 6.44 23.04
C VAL A 206 -43.55 5.60 23.90
N LEU A 207 -44.08 4.56 24.55
CA LEU A 207 -43.26 3.69 25.39
C LEU A 207 -42.17 2.98 24.56
N ALA A 208 -42.50 2.52 23.34
CA ALA A 208 -41.50 1.94 22.44
C ALA A 208 -40.39 2.94 22.04
N GLU A 209 -40.75 4.21 21.78
CA GLU A 209 -39.79 5.28 21.46
C GLU A 209 -38.89 5.60 22.65
N ILE A 210 -39.43 5.60 23.87
CA ILE A 210 -38.66 5.73 25.13
C ILE A 210 -37.65 4.59 25.27
N LEU A 211 -38.10 3.34 25.12
CA LEU A 211 -37.22 2.17 25.24
C LEU A 211 -36.09 2.21 24.20
N PHE A 212 -36.40 2.62 22.97
CA PHE A 212 -35.41 2.79 21.91
C PHE A 212 -34.43 3.94 22.19
N ALA A 213 -34.93 5.06 22.71
CA ALA A 213 -34.15 6.24 23.07
C ALA A 213 -33.14 5.95 24.19
N ILE A 214 -33.57 5.23 25.23
CA ILE A 214 -32.71 4.79 26.34
C ILE A 214 -31.61 3.87 25.82
N ASP A 215 -31.99 2.83 25.07
CA ASP A 215 -31.04 1.85 24.54
C ASP A 215 -30.02 2.49 23.57
N THR A 216 -30.44 3.43 22.73
CA THR A 216 -29.55 4.10 21.76
C THR A 216 -28.56 5.07 22.42
N ARG A 217 -28.93 5.68 23.55
CA ARG A 217 -28.05 6.59 24.30
C ARG A 217 -27.08 5.86 25.22
N LEU A 218 -27.53 4.77 25.86
CA LEU A 218 -26.68 3.94 26.72
C LEU A 218 -25.74 3.05 25.91
N ASN A 219 -26.23 2.50 24.79
CA ASN A 219 -25.50 1.59 23.91
C ASN A 219 -25.43 2.15 22.47
N PRO A 220 -24.77 3.29 22.24
CA PRO A 220 -24.68 3.88 20.92
C PRO A 220 -23.91 2.94 19.98
N ALA A 221 -24.44 2.77 18.76
CA ALA A 221 -23.68 2.17 17.67
C ALA A 221 -22.87 3.27 16.98
N PRO A 222 -21.78 2.93 16.28
CA PRO A 222 -21.08 3.87 15.42
C PRO A 222 -22.06 4.60 14.49
N ARG A 223 -21.89 5.92 14.37
CA ARG A 223 -22.71 6.75 13.50
C ARG A 223 -22.01 6.94 12.17
N LEU A 224 -22.78 6.84 11.09
CA LEU A 224 -22.31 7.19 9.76
C LEU A 224 -22.42 8.70 9.60
N ALA A 225 -21.37 9.34 9.11
CA ALA A 225 -21.40 10.77 8.82
C ALA A 225 -22.31 11.02 7.62
N ASP A 226 -23.22 11.99 7.72
CA ASP A 226 -24.06 12.40 6.59
C ASP A 226 -23.21 13.12 5.55
N GLY A 227 -23.05 12.45 4.42
CA GLY A 227 -22.17 12.87 3.35
C GLY A 227 -22.51 14.20 2.67
N GLU A 228 -23.80 14.49 2.49
CA GLU A 228 -24.23 15.59 1.62
C GLU A 228 -23.95 17.00 2.18
N ALA A 229 -23.78 17.15 3.50
CA ALA A 229 -23.56 18.46 4.11
C ALA A 229 -22.09 18.77 4.45
N ALA A 230 -21.21 17.75 4.50
CA ALA A 230 -19.91 17.91 5.13
C ALA A 230 -18.81 16.96 4.65
N PHE A 231 -18.93 16.26 3.50
CA PHE A 231 -17.85 15.39 3.03
C PHE A 231 -16.53 16.17 2.97
N PRO A 232 -15.58 15.91 3.89
CA PRO A 232 -14.28 16.56 3.85
C PRO A 232 -13.53 16.09 2.61
N GLY A 233 -12.36 16.67 2.33
CA GLY A 233 -11.53 16.21 1.20
C GLY A 233 -11.24 14.70 1.29
N PRO A 234 -10.92 14.05 0.15
CA PRO A 234 -10.70 12.61 0.07
C PRO A 234 -9.69 12.08 1.10
N GLU A 235 -8.70 12.88 1.48
CA GLU A 235 -7.72 12.58 2.53
C GLU A 235 -8.35 12.30 3.89
N THR A 236 -9.48 12.93 4.22
CA THR A 236 -10.17 12.70 5.49
C THR A 236 -11.18 11.55 5.38
N ILE A 237 -11.81 11.39 4.21
CA ILE A 237 -12.79 10.31 3.98
C ILE A 237 -12.12 8.94 4.02
N TYR A 238 -10.91 8.85 3.48
CA TYR A 238 -10.15 7.61 3.34
C TYR A 238 -8.99 7.48 4.33
N ASP A 239 -9.03 8.25 5.43
CA ASP A 239 -8.10 8.08 6.54
C ASP A 239 -8.41 6.77 7.28
N GLY A 240 -7.44 5.87 7.32
CA GLY A 240 -7.59 4.53 7.90
C GLY A 240 -8.11 3.48 6.91
N PRO A 241 -8.85 2.45 7.38
CA PRO A 241 -9.22 1.29 6.58
C PRO A 241 -10.20 1.62 5.45
N ALA A 242 -10.16 0.85 4.37
CA ALA A 242 -11.11 0.98 3.28
C ALA A 242 -12.52 0.53 3.74
N LEU A 243 -13.41 1.49 3.97
CA LEU A 243 -14.79 1.27 4.40
C LEU A 243 -15.78 1.33 3.23
N SER A 244 -16.82 0.51 3.29
CA SER A 244 -17.87 0.40 2.27
C SER A 244 -19.12 1.23 2.61
N LEU A 245 -19.35 1.50 3.90
CA LEU A 245 -20.41 2.34 4.45
C LEU A 245 -20.08 3.84 4.37
N GLY A 246 -18.88 4.20 3.92
CA GLY A 246 -18.38 5.57 3.89
C GLY A 246 -17.71 5.97 5.22
N LEU A 247 -17.82 7.25 5.57
CA LEU A 247 -17.16 7.81 6.75
C LEU A 247 -17.94 7.48 8.03
N ILE A 248 -17.29 6.82 8.97
CA ILE A 248 -17.80 6.61 10.33
C ILE A 248 -17.35 7.79 11.19
N ASP A 249 -18.30 8.44 11.87
CA ASP A 249 -18.05 9.59 12.74
C ASP A 249 -17.03 9.21 13.82
N PRO A 250 -15.82 9.82 13.80
CA PRO A 250 -14.80 9.66 14.83
C PRO A 250 -15.33 9.74 16.26
N ALA A 251 -16.20 10.71 16.52
CA ALA A 251 -16.70 11.03 17.86
C ALA A 251 -17.76 10.04 18.35
N SER A 252 -18.30 9.22 17.44
CA SER A 252 -19.25 8.14 17.79
C SER A 252 -18.57 6.87 18.30
N LEU A 253 -17.24 6.74 18.11
CA LEU A 253 -16.46 5.58 18.51
C LEU A 253 -16.01 5.66 19.98
N GLN A 254 -16.99 5.76 20.88
CA GLN A 254 -16.80 5.90 22.34
C GLN A 254 -16.57 4.56 23.05
N ASP A 255 -15.88 4.58 24.19
CA ASP A 255 -15.63 3.38 25.01
C ASP A 255 -16.92 2.69 25.48
N LEU A 256 -16.81 1.41 25.84
CA LEU A 256 -17.95 0.63 26.33
C LEU A 256 -18.45 1.25 27.64
N ARG A 257 -19.70 1.70 27.62
CA ARG A 257 -20.37 2.20 28.81
C ARG A 257 -20.80 1.04 29.71
N GLN A 258 -20.51 1.14 31.01
CA GLN A 258 -20.89 0.13 32.01
C GLN A 258 -21.77 0.69 33.14
N ASP A 259 -21.90 2.01 33.22
CA ASP A 259 -22.74 2.74 34.16
C ASP A 259 -24.07 3.20 33.51
N VAL A 260 -25.02 3.62 34.35
CA VAL A 260 -26.32 4.17 33.91
C VAL A 260 -26.48 5.58 34.49
N PRO A 261 -25.95 6.61 33.79
CA PRO A 261 -26.09 7.99 34.23
C PRO A 261 -27.56 8.42 34.20
N VAL A 262 -28.08 8.92 35.33
CA VAL A 262 -29.50 9.29 35.49
C VAL A 262 -29.88 10.45 34.57
N ASP A 263 -28.98 11.41 34.37
CA ASP A 263 -29.13 12.54 33.45
C ASP A 263 -29.38 12.09 32.01
N LEU A 264 -28.68 11.06 31.55
CA LEU A 264 -28.86 10.52 30.21
C LEU A 264 -30.14 9.69 30.08
N VAL A 265 -30.55 9.00 31.14
CA VAL A 265 -31.86 8.33 31.19
C VAL A 265 -33.00 9.35 31.17
N LEU A 266 -32.88 10.45 31.91
CA LEU A 266 -33.84 11.55 31.90
C LEU A 266 -33.93 12.19 30.50
N ASP A 267 -32.79 12.52 29.89
CA ASP A 267 -32.75 13.03 28.50
C ASP A 267 -33.42 12.06 27.52
N ALA A 268 -33.20 10.75 27.70
CA ALA A 268 -33.84 9.71 26.89
C ALA A 268 -35.37 9.67 27.07
N LEU A 269 -35.85 9.82 28.31
CA LEU A 269 -37.27 9.78 28.66
C LEU A 269 -38.05 10.96 28.07
N VAL A 270 -37.46 12.16 28.06
CA VAL A 270 -38.12 13.37 27.53
C VAL A 270 -37.96 13.56 26.03
N SER A 271 -37.07 12.78 25.39
CA SER A 271 -36.76 12.89 23.96
C SER A 271 -37.92 12.61 22.99
N PRO A 272 -38.82 11.64 23.25
CA PRO A 272 -39.93 11.32 22.35
C PRO A 272 -40.97 12.45 22.28
N LYS A 273 -41.43 12.80 21.08
CA LYS A 273 -42.37 13.92 20.88
C LYS A 273 -43.70 13.76 21.63
N GLY A 274 -44.09 12.53 21.93
CA GLY A 274 -45.34 12.23 22.64
C GLY A 274 -45.27 12.35 24.15
N VAL A 275 -44.11 12.70 24.74
CA VAL A 275 -43.93 12.90 26.18
C VAL A 275 -44.08 14.38 26.53
N ALA A 276 -44.94 14.68 27.52
CA ALA A 276 -45.21 16.03 28.00
C ALA A 276 -44.39 16.37 29.26
N ALA A 277 -44.30 15.43 30.21
CA ALA A 277 -43.52 15.57 31.43
C ALA A 277 -43.10 14.20 31.97
N VAL A 278 -42.07 14.18 32.82
CA VAL A 278 -41.55 12.98 33.47
C VAL A 278 -41.24 13.31 34.93
N ASP A 279 -41.81 12.54 35.84
CA ASP A 279 -41.69 12.68 37.29
C ASP A 279 -41.25 11.35 37.94
N GLU A 280 -40.80 11.41 39.20
CA GLU A 280 -40.45 10.25 40.04
C GLU A 280 -39.52 9.20 39.39
N VAL A 281 -38.46 9.66 38.70
CA VAL A 281 -37.51 8.76 38.03
C VAL A 281 -36.54 8.11 39.03
N ALA A 282 -36.47 6.78 39.01
CA ALA A 282 -35.47 6.02 39.76
C ALA A 282 -34.89 4.87 38.92
N VAL A 283 -33.56 4.73 39.00
CA VAL A 283 -32.79 3.67 38.35
C VAL A 283 -32.31 2.69 39.42
N ASP A 284 -32.66 1.42 39.27
CA ASP A 284 -32.23 0.33 40.13
C ASP A 284 -31.31 -0.61 39.35
N LEU A 285 -30.03 -0.65 39.74
CA LEU A 285 -28.98 -1.46 39.11
C LEU A 285 -28.90 -2.89 39.68
N GLY A 286 -29.71 -3.22 40.70
CA GLY A 286 -29.60 -4.47 41.47
C GLY A 286 -28.33 -4.58 42.32
N ASP A 287 -28.29 -5.57 43.22
CA ASP A 287 -27.20 -5.76 44.19
C ASP A 287 -25.94 -6.44 43.63
N ALA A 288 -25.98 -6.97 42.40
CA ALA A 288 -24.84 -7.65 41.79
C ALA A 288 -23.90 -6.63 41.13
N GLY A 289 -22.85 -6.23 41.84
CA GLY A 289 -21.73 -5.52 41.21
C GLY A 289 -21.12 -6.39 40.12
N ILE A 290 -20.93 -5.84 38.91
CA ILE A 290 -20.12 -6.53 37.89
C ILE A 290 -18.67 -6.52 38.38
N PRO A 291 -17.97 -7.66 38.39
CA PRO A 291 -16.53 -7.67 38.46
C PRO A 291 -15.92 -6.73 37.38
N PRO A 292 -14.92 -5.89 37.72
CA PRO A 292 -14.37 -4.89 36.79
C PRO A 292 -13.71 -5.48 35.53
N ASP A 293 -13.47 -6.79 35.49
CA ASP A 293 -12.88 -7.55 34.38
C ASP A 293 -13.89 -8.10 33.35
N ILE A 294 -15.19 -7.98 33.63
CA ILE A 294 -16.27 -8.38 32.71
C ILE A 294 -16.77 -7.15 31.96
N ALA A 295 -16.69 -7.20 30.63
CA ALA A 295 -17.29 -6.21 29.77
C ALA A 295 -18.81 -6.44 29.71
N ALA A 296 -19.59 -5.54 30.31
CA ALA A 296 -21.04 -5.64 30.31
C ALA A 296 -21.70 -4.30 29.94
N ALA A 297 -22.72 -4.38 29.08
CA ALA A 297 -23.50 -3.24 28.63
C ALA A 297 -24.77 -3.10 29.49
N PRO A 298 -25.15 -1.88 29.91
CA PRO A 298 -26.40 -1.67 30.62
C PRO A 298 -27.60 -1.89 29.70
N ILE A 299 -28.47 -2.82 30.05
CA ILE A 299 -29.70 -3.16 29.32
C ILE A 299 -30.90 -2.93 30.23
N LEU A 300 -31.86 -2.14 29.75
CA LEU A 300 -33.13 -1.93 30.46
C LEU A 300 -33.94 -3.23 30.44
N ASP A 301 -34.40 -3.66 31.62
CA ASP A 301 -35.31 -4.80 31.76
C ASP A 301 -36.64 -4.53 31.05
N ARG A 302 -37.06 -5.47 30.20
CA ARG A 302 -38.29 -5.41 29.39
C ARG A 302 -39.31 -6.48 29.82
N SER A 303 -39.14 -7.07 30.99
CA SER A 303 -40.13 -7.96 31.63
C SER A 303 -41.45 -7.21 31.89
N ALA A 304 -42.55 -7.96 32.00
CA ALA A 304 -43.86 -7.35 32.26
C ALA A 304 -43.85 -6.59 33.59
N GLU A 305 -43.15 -7.12 34.59
CA GLU A 305 -42.99 -6.54 35.92
C GLU A 305 -42.18 -5.23 35.86
N ALA A 306 -41.08 -5.19 35.10
CA ALA A 306 -40.26 -3.99 34.94
C ALA A 306 -41.00 -2.89 34.17
N LEU A 307 -41.68 -3.24 33.08
CA LEU A 307 -42.44 -2.27 32.28
C LEU A 307 -43.63 -1.68 33.06
N ALA A 308 -44.21 -2.41 34.01
CA ALA A 308 -45.25 -1.87 34.89
C ALA A 308 -44.76 -0.72 35.79
N GLY A 309 -43.45 -0.61 36.01
CA GLY A 309 -42.79 0.50 36.71
C GLY A 309 -42.77 1.82 35.93
N LEU A 310 -42.97 1.78 34.62
CA LEU A 310 -43.10 2.95 33.74
C LEU A 310 -44.58 3.31 33.62
N LYS A 311 -45.05 4.22 34.48
CA LYS A 311 -46.48 4.58 34.57
C LYS A 311 -46.80 5.70 33.59
N LEU A 312 -47.67 5.41 32.62
CA LEU A 312 -48.13 6.41 31.64
C LEU A 312 -49.41 7.10 32.14
N TYR A 313 -49.47 8.42 32.02
CA TYR A 313 -50.64 9.23 32.35
C TYR A 313 -51.04 10.11 31.17
N ARG A 314 -52.34 10.27 30.97
CA ARG A 314 -52.90 11.19 29.97
C ARG A 314 -53.95 12.05 30.65
N ASN A 315 -53.73 13.36 30.67
CA ASN A 315 -54.60 14.32 31.39
C ASN A 315 -54.84 13.90 32.86
N GLY A 316 -53.80 13.38 33.53
CA GLY A 316 -53.86 12.91 34.93
C GLY A 316 -54.50 11.52 35.13
N ALA A 317 -55.02 10.87 34.08
CA ALA A 317 -55.54 9.50 34.16
C ALA A 317 -54.48 8.48 33.72
N ARG A 318 -54.27 7.42 34.50
CA ARG A 318 -53.34 6.34 34.15
C ARG A 318 -53.82 5.58 32.92
N VAL A 319 -52.94 5.39 31.95
CA VAL A 319 -53.18 4.63 30.72
C VAL A 319 -52.31 3.38 30.73
N GLN A 320 -52.83 2.25 30.23
CA GLN A 320 -52.04 1.04 30.04
C GLN A 320 -51.55 0.93 28.60
N ALA A 321 -50.27 0.58 28.46
CA ALA A 321 -49.69 0.16 27.19
C ALA A 321 -49.73 -1.36 27.08
N ASP A 322 -49.97 -1.87 25.88
CA ASP A 322 -49.92 -3.28 25.55
C ASP A 322 -48.47 -3.69 25.27
N ARG A 323 -47.93 -4.63 26.06
CA ARG A 323 -46.51 -5.04 25.97
C ARG A 323 -46.15 -5.55 24.58
N ASP A 324 -47.00 -6.38 23.97
CA ASP A 324 -46.68 -7.02 22.69
C ASP A 324 -46.69 -5.99 21.55
N ARG A 325 -47.60 -5.01 21.62
CA ARG A 325 -47.60 -3.86 20.71
C ARG A 325 -46.38 -2.95 20.90
N VAL A 326 -46.00 -2.67 22.15
CA VAL A 326 -44.79 -1.88 22.47
C VAL A 326 -43.55 -2.57 21.89
N LEU A 327 -43.39 -3.88 22.12
CA LEU A 327 -42.27 -4.66 21.59
C LEU A 327 -42.30 -4.73 20.06
N SER A 328 -43.48 -4.80 19.44
CA SER A 328 -43.64 -4.73 17.98
C SER A 328 -43.19 -3.39 17.41
N HIS A 329 -43.59 -2.26 18.01
CA HIS A 329 -43.14 -0.93 17.62
C HIS A 329 -41.63 -0.75 17.82
N LEU A 330 -41.09 -1.27 18.91
CA LEU A 330 -39.65 -1.25 19.18
C LEU A 330 -38.87 -2.03 18.11
N GLY A 331 -39.36 -3.21 17.72
CA GLY A 331 -38.80 -4.00 16.64
C GLY A 331 -38.77 -3.24 15.30
N TYR A 332 -39.77 -2.40 15.01
CA TYR A 332 -39.77 -1.54 13.83
C TYR A 332 -38.66 -0.48 13.88
N PHE A 333 -38.44 0.19 15.02
CA PHE A 333 -37.34 1.15 15.18
C PHE A 333 -35.96 0.49 15.02
N GLU A 334 -35.77 -0.69 15.61
CA GLU A 334 -34.55 -1.47 15.47
C GLU A 334 -34.31 -1.93 14.01
N GLN A 335 -35.36 -2.34 13.29
CA GLN A 335 -35.27 -2.68 11.87
C GLN A 335 -34.93 -1.47 11.00
N ARG A 336 -35.55 -0.31 11.24
CA ARG A 336 -35.26 0.92 10.50
C ARG A 336 -33.78 1.31 10.61
N ARG A 337 -33.20 1.20 11.80
CA ARG A 337 -31.77 1.44 12.04
C ARG A 337 -30.86 0.50 11.23
N ARG A 338 -31.23 -0.78 11.10
CA ARG A 338 -30.48 -1.73 10.24
C ARG A 338 -30.57 -1.37 8.76
N TRP A 339 -31.71 -0.83 8.35
CA TRP A 339 -31.93 -0.40 6.96
C TRP A 339 -31.14 0.86 6.61
N GLU A 340 -30.99 1.81 7.54
CA GLU A 340 -30.13 2.99 7.39
C GLU A 340 -28.68 2.62 7.05
N VAL A 341 -28.11 1.60 7.69
CA VAL A 341 -26.77 1.06 7.39
C VAL A 341 -26.71 0.53 5.96
N ARG A 342 -27.70 -0.26 5.52
CA ARG A 342 -27.77 -0.76 4.14
C ARG A 342 -27.82 0.38 3.12
N HIS A 343 -28.61 1.41 3.39
CA HIS A 343 -28.71 2.55 2.50
C HIS A 343 -27.47 3.42 2.45
N ALA A 344 -26.67 3.48 3.51
CA ALA A 344 -25.41 4.19 3.47
C ALA A 344 -24.41 3.57 2.48
N PHE A 345 -24.38 2.23 2.38
CA PHE A 345 -23.58 1.53 1.37
C PHE A 345 -23.94 1.98 -0.05
N ASP A 346 -25.22 1.95 -0.40
CA ASP A 346 -25.69 2.33 -1.74
C ASP A 346 -25.37 3.81 -2.05
N ARG A 347 -25.57 4.71 -1.08
CA ARG A 347 -25.22 6.13 -1.20
C ARG A 347 -23.72 6.33 -1.43
N HIS A 348 -22.87 5.62 -0.69
CA HIS A 348 -21.43 5.73 -0.83
C HIS A 348 -20.95 5.24 -2.21
N ALA A 349 -21.48 4.12 -2.68
CA ALA A 349 -21.19 3.60 -4.02
C ALA A 349 -21.61 4.59 -5.13
N ALA A 350 -22.79 5.19 -5.01
CA ALA A 350 -23.26 6.20 -5.95
C ALA A 350 -22.36 7.46 -5.94
N TRP A 351 -21.95 7.92 -4.76
CA TRP A 351 -21.03 9.04 -4.62
C TRP A 351 -19.66 8.75 -5.26
N GLN A 352 -19.07 7.56 -5.02
CA GLN A 352 -17.81 7.17 -5.67
C GLN A 352 -17.92 7.17 -7.20
N ALA A 353 -19.05 6.71 -7.75
CA ALA A 353 -19.30 6.74 -9.18
C ALA A 353 -19.39 8.18 -9.72
N ALA A 354 -20.01 9.10 -8.96
CA ALA A 354 -20.13 10.51 -9.32
C ALA A 354 -18.79 11.26 -9.29
N GLN A 355 -17.82 10.84 -8.48
CA GLN A 355 -16.47 11.44 -8.42
C GLN A 355 -15.60 11.12 -9.64
N ARG A 356 -16.01 10.20 -10.53
CA ARG A 356 -15.22 9.88 -11.72
C ARG A 356 -15.24 11.05 -12.71
N PRO A 357 -14.07 11.56 -13.15
CA PRO A 357 -14.02 12.68 -14.08
C PRO A 357 -14.67 12.30 -15.41
N GLN A 358 -15.56 13.17 -15.89
CA GLN A 358 -16.15 13.04 -17.22
C GLN A 358 -15.14 13.54 -18.26
N VAL A 359 -14.55 12.62 -19.01
CA VAL A 359 -13.48 12.91 -19.99
C VAL A 359 -13.85 12.42 -21.38
N ARG A 360 -13.45 13.17 -22.40
CA ARG A 360 -13.53 12.75 -23.80
C ARG A 360 -12.40 11.79 -24.15
N ARG A 361 -12.73 10.72 -24.87
CA ARG A 361 -11.80 9.62 -25.24
C ARG A 361 -11.53 9.52 -26.75
N ASP A 362 -12.12 10.41 -27.53
CA ASP A 362 -12.19 10.35 -28.99
C ASP A 362 -11.55 11.57 -29.68
N ARG A 363 -10.74 12.36 -28.96
CA ARG A 363 -10.08 13.51 -29.59
C ARG A 363 -9.04 13.03 -30.61
N PRO A 364 -9.02 13.58 -31.84
CA PRO A 364 -8.12 13.15 -32.90
C PRO A 364 -6.71 13.76 -32.73
N LEU A 365 -6.05 13.47 -31.61
CA LEU A 365 -4.78 14.10 -31.22
C LEU A 365 -3.69 13.97 -32.30
N GLY A 366 -3.58 12.78 -32.91
CA GLY A 366 -2.56 12.45 -33.92
C GLY A 366 -2.97 12.77 -35.37
N ARG A 367 -4.12 13.40 -35.61
CA ARG A 367 -4.56 13.68 -36.99
C ARG A 367 -3.73 14.81 -37.59
N TYR A 368 -2.89 14.49 -38.58
CA TYR A 368 -2.07 15.49 -39.28
C TYR A 368 -2.79 16.03 -40.54
N ARG A 369 -2.62 17.33 -40.81
CA ARG A 369 -3.03 17.98 -42.07
C ARG A 369 -1.80 18.58 -42.72
N THR A 370 -1.68 18.39 -44.02
CA THR A 370 -0.53 18.86 -44.80
C THR A 370 -0.47 20.39 -44.83
N ILE A 371 0.71 20.97 -44.54
CA ILE A 371 0.90 22.43 -44.59
C ILE A 371 0.76 22.98 -46.01
N ARG A 372 0.91 22.12 -47.02
CA ARG A 372 0.67 22.44 -48.44
C ARG A 372 -0.76 22.90 -48.69
N ASP A 373 -1.73 22.42 -47.92
CA ASP A 373 -3.14 22.82 -48.06
C ASP A 373 -3.39 24.25 -47.53
N PHE A 374 -2.46 24.82 -46.75
CA PHE A 374 -2.53 26.21 -46.26
C PHE A 374 -1.88 27.22 -47.20
N LEU A 375 -1.14 26.75 -48.21
CA LEU A 375 -0.48 27.63 -49.17
C LEU A 375 -1.42 28.02 -50.32
N PRO A 376 -1.27 29.23 -50.88
CA PRO A 376 -2.04 29.68 -52.03
C PRO A 376 -1.99 28.70 -53.22
N ALA A 377 -3.11 28.55 -53.94
CA ALA A 377 -3.21 27.62 -55.07
C ALA A 377 -2.19 27.89 -56.20
N ILE A 378 -1.68 29.12 -56.33
CA ILE A 378 -0.64 29.49 -57.31
C ILE A 378 0.67 28.69 -57.15
N TYR A 379 0.95 28.16 -55.95
CA TYR A 379 2.10 27.28 -55.72
C TYR A 379 1.94 25.89 -56.35
N GLY A 380 0.72 25.49 -56.74
CA GLY A 380 0.47 24.22 -57.41
C GLY A 380 0.70 22.96 -56.57
N LEU A 381 0.67 23.09 -55.24
CA LEU A 381 1.04 22.01 -54.30
C LEU A 381 -0.10 21.04 -53.99
N GLY A 382 -1.33 21.40 -54.35
CA GLY A 382 -2.53 20.59 -54.16
C GLY A 382 -2.56 19.30 -55.00
N PRO A 383 -3.58 18.46 -54.81
CA PRO A 383 -3.71 17.17 -55.52
C PRO A 383 -3.84 17.33 -57.05
N GLU A 384 -4.41 18.43 -57.52
CA GLU A 384 -4.56 18.76 -58.95
C GLU A 384 -3.24 19.24 -59.60
N GLY A 385 -2.21 19.53 -58.79
CA GLY A 385 -0.93 20.08 -59.27
C GLY A 385 -1.02 21.56 -59.67
N PRO A 386 0.01 22.08 -60.39
CA PRO A 386 0.02 23.46 -60.84
C PRO A 386 -1.00 23.67 -61.96
N ASP A 387 -1.89 24.66 -61.79
CA ASP A 387 -2.73 25.11 -62.90
C ASP A 387 -1.84 25.59 -64.05
N THR A 388 -1.97 24.95 -65.21
CA THR A 388 -1.05 25.15 -66.34
C THR A 388 -1.11 26.59 -66.87
N GLN A 389 -2.26 27.25 -66.79
CA GLN A 389 -2.43 28.63 -67.23
C GLN A 389 -1.78 29.61 -66.24
N THR A 390 -2.12 29.49 -64.95
CA THR A 390 -1.58 30.35 -63.89
C THR A 390 -0.08 30.16 -63.72
N ALA A 391 0.42 28.92 -63.77
CA ALA A 391 1.84 28.64 -63.61
C ALA A 391 2.70 29.13 -64.78
N ARG A 392 2.18 29.10 -66.03
CA ARG A 392 2.84 29.71 -67.19
C ARG A 392 2.87 31.24 -67.11
N ALA A 393 1.84 31.86 -66.54
CA ALA A 393 1.81 33.30 -66.29
C ALA A 393 2.80 33.70 -65.19
N ALA A 394 2.92 32.91 -64.12
CA ALA A 394 3.84 33.16 -63.01
C ALA A 394 5.31 32.85 -63.36
N MET A 395 5.57 31.94 -64.31
CA MET A 395 6.91 31.59 -64.80
C MET A 395 7.02 31.72 -66.32
N PRO A 396 7.08 32.95 -66.87
CA PRO A 396 7.19 33.17 -68.31
C PRO A 396 8.41 32.46 -68.90
N GLY A 397 8.21 31.72 -69.98
CA GLY A 397 9.28 30.97 -70.67
C GLY A 397 9.62 29.61 -70.06
N ALA A 398 9.02 29.21 -68.94
CA ALA A 398 9.16 27.86 -68.40
C ALA A 398 8.27 26.87 -69.16
N THR A 399 8.86 25.72 -69.51
CA THR A 399 8.11 24.58 -70.07
C THR A 399 7.30 23.88 -68.96
N LEU A 400 6.23 23.19 -69.33
CA LEU A 400 5.41 22.45 -68.36
C LEU A 400 6.23 21.43 -67.52
N PRO A 401 7.17 20.64 -68.09
CA PRO A 401 8.05 19.79 -67.29
C PRO A 401 8.92 20.54 -66.28
N GLN A 402 9.37 21.76 -66.60
CA GLN A 402 10.14 22.58 -65.67
C GLN A 402 9.27 23.10 -64.52
N ILE A 403 8.02 23.49 -64.80
CA ILE A 403 7.03 23.89 -63.80
C ILE A 403 6.74 22.73 -62.85
N GLU A 404 6.48 21.54 -63.39
CA GLU A 404 6.27 20.32 -62.60
C GLU A 404 7.49 19.96 -61.75
N ALA A 405 8.69 20.03 -62.33
CA ALA A 405 9.93 19.73 -61.61
C ALA A 405 10.17 20.69 -60.43
N ARG A 406 9.94 21.99 -60.62
CA ARG A 406 10.03 23.00 -59.54
C ARG A 406 8.96 22.79 -58.47
N THR A 407 7.74 22.42 -58.87
CA THR A 407 6.66 22.09 -57.94
C THR A 407 7.03 20.87 -57.09
N ARG A 408 7.57 19.81 -57.70
CA ARG A 408 8.07 18.63 -56.98
C ARG A 408 9.22 18.98 -56.03
N GLN A 409 10.12 19.88 -56.44
CA GLN A 409 11.20 20.36 -55.59
C GLN A 409 10.68 21.08 -54.34
N LEU A 410 9.69 21.97 -54.48
CA LEU A 410 9.08 22.66 -53.35
C LEU A 410 8.31 21.67 -52.45
N LYS A 411 7.56 20.73 -53.03
CA LYS A 411 6.93 19.65 -52.24
C LYS A 411 7.98 18.89 -51.43
N ALA A 412 9.08 18.48 -52.05
CA ALA A 412 10.17 17.77 -51.38
C ALA A 412 10.79 18.57 -50.24
N TYR A 413 10.99 19.87 -50.41
CA TYR A 413 11.45 20.77 -49.36
C TYR A 413 10.49 20.79 -48.16
N LEU A 414 9.18 20.91 -48.42
CA LEU A 414 8.16 20.98 -47.37
C LEU A 414 8.01 19.65 -46.59
N LEU A 415 8.23 18.51 -47.23
CA LEU A 415 8.06 17.19 -46.60
C LEU A 415 8.91 17.01 -45.33
N VAL A 416 10.07 17.66 -45.23
CA VAL A 416 10.91 17.61 -44.02
C VAL A 416 10.17 18.22 -42.82
N PHE A 417 9.56 19.39 -43.01
CA PHE A 417 8.75 20.04 -41.98
C PHE A 417 7.47 19.27 -41.70
N GLU A 418 6.82 18.74 -42.74
CA GLU A 418 5.61 17.94 -42.58
C GLU A 418 5.86 16.70 -41.72
N GLN A 419 6.97 15.99 -41.97
CA GLN A 419 7.34 14.81 -41.19
C GLN A 419 7.58 15.17 -39.72
N MET A 420 8.30 16.26 -39.45
CA MET A 420 8.54 16.73 -38.08
C MET A 420 7.23 17.04 -37.34
N LEU A 421 6.29 17.70 -37.99
CA LEU A 421 4.97 18.02 -37.41
C LEU A 421 4.13 16.75 -37.18
N ALA A 422 4.12 15.82 -38.14
CA ALA A 422 3.41 14.55 -38.01
C ALA A 422 3.98 13.69 -36.87
N ASP A 423 5.31 13.61 -36.75
CA ASP A 423 5.96 12.85 -35.67
C ASP A 423 5.70 13.49 -34.31
N MET A 424 5.67 14.82 -34.20
CA MET A 424 5.30 15.51 -32.96
C MET A 424 3.85 15.22 -32.55
N LEU A 425 2.91 15.22 -33.50
CA LEU A 425 1.52 14.83 -33.23
C LEU A 425 1.41 13.35 -32.84
N ALA A 426 2.25 12.47 -33.40
CA ALA A 426 2.34 11.08 -32.95
C ALA A 426 2.83 10.97 -31.50
N GLN A 427 3.88 11.70 -31.11
CA GLN A 427 4.31 11.73 -29.70
C GLN A 427 3.19 12.19 -28.78
N PHE A 428 2.48 13.24 -29.18
CA PHE A 428 1.38 13.81 -28.40
C PHE A 428 0.21 12.82 -28.26
N ALA A 429 -0.17 12.16 -29.36
CA ALA A 429 -1.23 11.16 -29.39
C ALA A 429 -0.93 9.91 -28.57
N HIS A 430 0.34 9.62 -28.29
CA HIS A 430 0.78 8.45 -27.53
C HIS A 430 1.44 8.83 -26.19
N SER A 431 1.22 10.05 -25.70
CA SER A 431 1.77 10.53 -24.43
C SER A 431 1.36 9.66 -23.24
N ALA A 432 0.14 9.12 -23.23
CA ALA A 432 -0.34 8.20 -22.20
C ALA A 432 0.41 6.86 -22.17
N THR A 433 1.02 6.43 -23.29
CA THR A 433 1.84 5.22 -23.34
C THR A 433 3.10 5.40 -22.50
N LEU A 434 3.81 6.50 -22.69
CA LEU A 434 5.01 6.81 -21.93
C LEU A 434 4.72 6.98 -20.44
N LEU A 435 3.55 7.55 -20.09
CA LEU A 435 3.08 7.77 -18.72
C LEU A 435 2.31 6.57 -18.13
N SER A 436 2.46 5.38 -18.71
CA SER A 436 1.86 4.14 -18.21
C SER A 436 2.92 3.17 -17.70
N PHE A 437 2.49 2.20 -16.90
CA PHE A 437 3.33 1.05 -16.55
C PHE A 437 3.12 -0.16 -17.47
N ALA A 438 2.45 0.02 -18.62
CA ALA A 438 2.35 -1.01 -19.65
C ALA A 438 3.73 -1.34 -20.22
N PRO A 439 3.99 -2.61 -20.61
CA PRO A 439 5.18 -2.97 -21.37
C PRO A 439 5.25 -2.22 -22.70
N GLN A 440 6.38 -1.57 -22.95
CA GLN A 440 6.60 -0.75 -24.14
C GLN A 440 7.85 -1.25 -24.88
N LYS A 441 7.73 -1.42 -26.20
CA LYS A 441 8.85 -1.79 -27.09
C LYS A 441 9.61 -0.57 -27.61
N HIS A 442 9.04 0.62 -27.46
CA HIS A 442 9.59 1.87 -27.92
C HIS A 442 9.06 3.04 -27.11
N SER A 443 9.80 4.15 -27.12
CA SER A 443 9.45 5.36 -26.37
C SER A 443 9.14 6.54 -27.29
N TYR A 444 9.67 6.56 -28.51
CA TYR A 444 9.26 7.50 -29.56
C TYR A 444 8.18 6.88 -30.45
N HIS A 445 7.28 7.73 -30.92
CA HIS A 445 6.25 7.45 -31.91
C HIS A 445 6.49 8.32 -33.14
N VAL A 446 6.27 7.73 -34.32
CA VAL A 446 6.41 8.38 -35.62
C VAL A 446 5.15 8.12 -36.43
N GLN A 447 4.77 9.07 -37.28
CA GLN A 447 3.62 8.94 -38.16
C GLN A 447 4.07 9.16 -39.60
N PRO A 448 4.02 8.11 -40.44
CA PRO A 448 4.20 8.29 -41.87
C PRO A 448 3.17 9.28 -42.43
N LEU A 449 3.59 10.17 -43.32
CA LEU A 449 2.71 11.11 -44.01
C LEU A 449 1.68 10.40 -44.92
N THR A 450 1.83 9.09 -45.13
CA THR A 450 0.91 8.24 -45.88
C THR A 450 -0.12 7.52 -45.01
N SER A 451 -0.21 7.84 -43.71
CA SER A 451 -1.07 7.12 -42.75
C SER A 451 -2.57 7.34 -42.98
N GLU A 452 -2.97 8.48 -43.55
CA GLU A 452 -4.37 8.81 -43.82
C GLU A 452 -4.83 8.33 -45.22
N PRO A 453 -6.12 7.99 -45.40
CA PRO A 453 -6.67 7.63 -46.70
C PRO A 453 -6.39 8.69 -47.78
N GLY A 454 -5.84 8.27 -48.92
CA GLY A 454 -5.50 9.17 -50.03
C GLY A 454 -4.22 9.98 -49.86
N ALA A 455 -3.58 9.99 -48.68
CA ALA A 455 -2.37 10.76 -48.44
C ALA A 455 -1.14 10.25 -49.21
N ALA A 456 -1.07 8.93 -49.43
CA ALA A 456 0.00 8.33 -50.25
C ALA A 456 0.05 8.91 -51.68
N ALA A 457 -1.10 9.11 -52.31
CA ALA A 457 -1.18 9.69 -53.64
C ALA A 457 -0.63 11.13 -53.70
N ARG A 458 -0.78 11.90 -52.61
CA ARG A 458 -0.34 13.31 -52.53
C ARG A 458 1.17 13.51 -52.44
N ILE A 459 1.94 12.46 -52.15
CA ILE A 459 3.40 12.53 -52.02
C ILE A 459 4.14 11.53 -52.91
N ALA A 460 3.38 10.72 -53.66
CA ALA A 460 3.91 9.72 -54.58
C ALA A 460 4.80 10.34 -55.67
N ASP A 461 4.47 11.54 -56.15
CA ASP A 461 5.25 12.27 -57.16
C ASP A 461 6.64 12.72 -56.65
N VAL A 462 6.86 12.69 -55.34
CA VAL A 462 8.13 13.07 -54.69
C VAL A 462 8.87 11.84 -54.15
N LEU A 463 8.21 11.04 -53.31
CA LEU A 463 8.82 9.90 -52.62
C LEU A 463 8.66 8.57 -53.38
N GLY A 464 7.81 8.52 -54.40
CA GLY A 464 7.50 7.29 -55.11
C GLY A 464 8.62 6.77 -55.99
N GLY A 465 9.56 7.63 -56.40
CA GLY A 465 10.62 7.30 -57.35
C GLY A 465 10.09 6.99 -58.75
N ALA A 466 10.83 7.34 -59.80
CA ALA A 466 10.40 7.10 -61.18
C ALA A 466 10.33 5.59 -61.51
N GLY A 467 9.21 4.94 -61.18
CA GLY A 467 8.93 3.57 -61.58
C GLY A 467 8.85 3.48 -63.10
N LYS A 468 9.68 2.65 -63.73
CA LYS A 468 9.58 2.31 -65.16
C LYS A 468 8.42 1.35 -65.43
N SER A 469 7.25 1.58 -64.83
CA SER A 469 6.06 0.75 -65.09
C SER A 469 5.19 1.42 -66.14
N LYS A 470 4.91 0.69 -67.23
CA LYS A 470 4.00 1.13 -68.30
C LYS A 470 2.53 1.17 -67.85
N ASP A 471 2.21 0.62 -66.67
CA ASP A 471 0.85 0.45 -66.16
C ASP A 471 0.55 1.28 -64.89
N ALA A 472 1.42 2.22 -64.52
CA ALA A 472 1.20 3.05 -63.34
C ALA A 472 0.11 4.12 -63.61
N LYS A 473 -1.05 4.00 -62.94
CA LYS A 473 -2.15 4.99 -62.96
C LYS A 473 -1.75 6.37 -62.41
N HIS A 474 -0.58 6.51 -61.80
CA HIS A 474 0.01 7.78 -61.39
C HIS A 474 1.48 7.83 -61.85
N PRO A 475 1.92 8.89 -62.53
CA PRO A 475 3.30 9.01 -62.99
C PRO A 475 4.24 9.12 -61.79
N GLY A 476 5.14 8.15 -61.60
CA GLY A 476 6.27 8.29 -60.67
C GLY A 476 6.20 7.56 -59.33
N ALA A 477 5.45 6.46 -59.21
CA ALA A 477 5.51 5.59 -58.03
C ALA A 477 6.03 4.19 -58.39
N ALA A 478 7.24 3.85 -57.94
CA ALA A 478 7.74 2.48 -57.98
C ALA A 478 6.87 1.57 -57.08
N PRO A 479 6.52 0.34 -57.51
CA PRO A 479 5.79 -0.59 -56.65
C PRO A 479 6.47 -0.75 -55.28
N GLY A 480 5.71 -0.62 -54.19
CA GLY A 480 6.22 -0.78 -52.82
C GLY A 480 6.97 0.42 -52.22
N TRP A 481 7.01 1.59 -52.88
CA TRP A 481 7.68 2.78 -52.36
C TRP A 481 7.14 3.23 -50.99
N ASP A 482 5.82 3.13 -50.75
CA ASP A 482 5.18 3.56 -49.51
C ASP A 482 5.66 2.72 -48.32
N THR A 483 5.84 1.43 -48.57
CA THR A 483 6.27 0.41 -47.64
C THR A 483 7.74 0.62 -47.32
N GLY A 484 8.56 0.90 -48.35
CA GLY A 484 9.97 1.30 -48.17
C GLY A 484 10.11 2.57 -47.33
N TYR A 485 9.32 3.61 -47.62
CA TYR A 485 9.31 4.86 -46.85
C TYR A 485 8.86 4.66 -45.40
N ARG A 486 7.76 3.93 -45.17
CA ARG A 486 7.29 3.59 -43.81
C ARG A 486 8.33 2.80 -43.03
N ALA A 487 8.97 1.83 -43.68
CA ALA A 487 10.06 1.05 -43.08
C ALA A 487 11.28 1.91 -42.75
N ALA A 488 11.64 2.88 -43.61
CA ALA A 488 12.74 3.80 -43.38
C ALA A 488 12.48 4.74 -42.19
N ILE A 489 11.26 5.29 -42.06
CA ILE A 489 10.86 6.11 -40.91
C ILE A 489 10.91 5.29 -39.61
N ASP A 490 10.39 4.06 -39.62
CA ASP A 490 10.45 3.18 -38.46
C ASP A 490 11.89 2.73 -38.13
N GLN A 491 12.74 2.56 -39.14
CA GLN A 491 14.18 2.32 -38.94
C GLN A 491 14.86 3.52 -38.28
N LEU A 492 14.64 4.74 -38.76
CA LEU A 492 15.19 5.95 -38.15
C LEU A 492 14.75 6.10 -36.69
N ARG A 493 13.48 5.79 -36.39
CA ARG A 493 12.99 5.73 -35.01
C ARG A 493 13.80 4.72 -34.20
N ARG A 494 13.95 3.47 -34.65
CA ARG A 494 14.71 2.44 -33.94
C ARG A 494 16.15 2.85 -33.66
N GLU A 495 16.82 3.51 -34.60
CA GLU A 495 18.20 3.95 -34.46
C GLU A 495 18.37 5.12 -33.48
N ARG A 496 17.32 5.92 -33.27
CA ARG A 496 17.36 7.16 -32.47
C ARG A 496 16.62 7.07 -31.14
N ASP A 497 15.79 6.07 -30.92
CA ASP A 497 14.93 5.92 -29.75
C ASP A 497 15.72 5.37 -28.54
N PRO A 498 15.94 6.17 -27.48
CA PRO A 498 16.59 5.72 -26.25
C PRO A 498 15.57 4.99 -25.37
N VAL A 499 15.03 3.89 -25.87
CA VAL A 499 13.85 3.19 -25.33
C VAL A 499 13.93 3.01 -23.82
N ILE A 500 14.98 2.33 -23.34
CA ILE A 500 15.13 1.99 -21.93
C ILE A 500 15.31 3.24 -21.08
N GLY A 501 16.24 4.14 -21.43
CA GLY A 501 16.51 5.35 -20.65
C GLY A 501 15.36 6.35 -20.59
N ARG A 502 14.49 6.40 -21.62
CA ARG A 502 13.30 7.26 -21.59
C ARG A 502 12.17 6.64 -20.77
N ILE A 503 11.94 5.33 -20.92
CA ILE A 503 10.96 4.59 -20.11
C ILE A 503 11.34 4.63 -18.64
N ASP A 504 12.62 4.41 -18.31
CA ASP A 504 13.11 4.38 -16.92
C ASP A 504 12.85 5.72 -16.21
N ARG A 505 13.21 6.84 -16.84
CA ARG A 505 12.92 8.19 -16.33
C ARG A 505 11.42 8.47 -16.18
N ALA A 506 10.60 7.95 -17.09
CA ALA A 506 9.15 8.10 -16.97
C ALA A 506 8.62 7.31 -15.76
N LEU A 507 9.10 6.08 -15.55
CA LEU A 507 8.72 5.27 -14.39
C LEU A 507 9.20 5.87 -13.07
N ASP A 508 10.41 6.45 -13.03
CA ASP A 508 10.91 7.18 -11.85
C ASP A 508 10.04 8.38 -11.53
N HIS A 509 9.65 9.15 -12.55
CA HIS A 509 8.71 10.26 -12.38
C HIS A 509 7.37 9.79 -11.82
N LEU A 510 6.88 8.62 -12.24
CA LEU A 510 5.63 8.06 -11.72
C LEU A 510 5.77 7.58 -10.27
N LEU A 511 6.87 6.90 -9.92
CA LEU A 511 7.14 6.45 -8.56
C LEU A 511 7.30 7.63 -7.58
N ALA A 512 7.99 8.69 -8.01
CA ALA A 512 8.22 9.88 -7.20
C ALA A 512 6.93 10.59 -6.76
N ARG A 513 5.81 10.44 -7.51
CA ARG A 513 4.50 10.99 -7.11
C ARG A 513 3.96 10.35 -5.83
N PHE A 514 4.50 9.20 -5.45
CA PHE A 514 4.11 8.42 -4.27
C PHE A 514 5.25 8.33 -3.26
N ASP A 515 6.24 9.23 -3.34
CA ASP A 515 7.41 9.24 -2.47
C ASP A 515 8.22 7.92 -2.49
N MET A 516 8.27 7.29 -3.68
CA MET A 516 9.02 6.06 -3.91
C MET A 516 10.16 6.28 -4.90
N GLN A 517 11.28 5.58 -4.67
CA GLN A 517 12.45 5.63 -5.53
C GLN A 517 13.09 4.24 -5.66
N ILE A 518 13.48 3.89 -6.89
CA ILE A 518 14.32 2.72 -7.21
C ILE A 518 15.48 3.25 -8.05
N ASP A 519 16.55 3.67 -7.38
CA ASP A 519 17.63 4.44 -8.02
C ASP A 519 18.60 3.56 -8.81
N THR A 520 18.46 3.61 -10.14
CA THR A 520 19.34 2.93 -11.09
C THR A 520 20.82 3.26 -10.87
N ALA A 521 21.15 4.50 -10.49
CA ALA A 521 22.55 4.93 -10.32
C ALA A 521 23.20 4.36 -9.05
N THR A 522 22.43 4.19 -7.98
CA THR A 522 22.89 3.56 -6.73
C THR A 522 22.96 2.04 -6.87
N LEU A 523 22.02 1.43 -7.60
CA LEU A 523 21.94 -0.03 -7.73
C LEU A 523 22.91 -0.60 -8.78
N TRP A 524 23.23 0.16 -9.84
CA TRP A 524 24.14 -0.31 -10.88
C TRP A 524 25.53 -0.74 -10.37
N PRO A 525 26.23 0.05 -9.52
CA PRO A 525 27.51 -0.37 -8.94
C PRO A 525 27.45 -1.69 -8.15
N LEU A 526 26.31 -1.99 -7.53
CA LEU A 526 26.10 -3.25 -6.80
C LEU A 526 25.93 -4.44 -7.75
N GLN A 527 25.37 -4.21 -8.95
CA GLN A 527 25.10 -5.23 -9.96
C GLN A 527 26.24 -5.47 -10.95
N ALA A 528 26.89 -4.40 -11.40
CA ALA A 528 27.88 -4.42 -12.48
C ALA A 528 28.99 -5.47 -12.33
N PRO A 529 29.45 -5.82 -11.10
CA PRO A 529 30.43 -6.90 -10.93
C PRO A 529 29.94 -8.31 -11.33
N PHE A 530 28.62 -8.54 -11.30
CA PHE A 530 28.01 -9.84 -11.64
C PHE A 530 27.52 -9.90 -13.08
N ASP A 531 26.89 -8.82 -13.53
CA ASP A 531 26.37 -8.69 -14.90
C ASP A 531 26.67 -7.28 -15.43
N PRO A 532 27.67 -7.13 -16.32
CA PRO A 532 28.05 -5.82 -16.86
C PRO A 532 27.14 -5.36 -18.02
N ASP A 533 26.08 -6.09 -18.39
CA ASP A 533 25.11 -5.66 -19.41
C ASP A 533 24.12 -4.62 -18.86
N TYR A 534 24.51 -3.34 -18.93
CA TYR A 534 23.67 -2.23 -18.48
C TYR A 534 22.30 -2.18 -19.18
N PRO A 535 22.19 -2.32 -20.52
CA PRO A 535 20.89 -2.40 -21.19
C PRO A 535 19.96 -3.49 -20.64
N ALA A 536 20.45 -4.71 -20.44
CA ALA A 536 19.65 -5.81 -19.89
C ALA A 536 19.22 -5.52 -18.45
N TYR A 537 20.14 -5.02 -17.63
CA TYR A 537 19.87 -4.62 -16.26
C TYR A 537 18.81 -3.51 -16.15
N ALA A 538 18.96 -2.43 -16.93
CA ALA A 538 18.02 -1.32 -16.92
C ALA A 538 16.63 -1.75 -17.42
N ALA A 539 16.54 -2.71 -18.35
CA ALA A 539 15.26 -3.31 -18.75
C ALA A 539 14.61 -4.12 -17.62
N ALA A 540 15.39 -4.92 -16.88
CA ALA A 540 14.90 -5.65 -15.71
C ALA A 540 14.44 -4.70 -14.60
N LEU A 541 15.17 -3.62 -14.36
CA LEU A 541 14.81 -2.60 -13.37
C LEU A 541 13.51 -1.86 -13.76
N ALA A 542 13.35 -1.50 -15.02
CA ALA A 542 12.10 -0.93 -15.52
C ALA A 542 10.91 -1.89 -15.32
N GLN A 543 11.11 -3.21 -15.47
CA GLN A 543 10.08 -4.21 -15.16
C GLN A 543 9.73 -4.24 -13.66
N ARG A 544 10.73 -4.11 -12.76
CA ARG A 544 10.50 -4.00 -11.31
C ARG A 544 9.70 -2.74 -10.96
N LYS A 545 10.10 -1.58 -11.49
CA LYS A 545 9.38 -0.30 -11.31
C LYS A 545 7.91 -0.42 -11.75
N ARG A 546 7.64 -1.06 -12.90
CA ARG A 546 6.27 -1.36 -13.36
C ARG A 546 5.49 -2.26 -12.41
N ALA A 547 6.12 -3.30 -11.87
CA ALA A 547 5.49 -4.21 -10.92
C ALA A 547 5.07 -3.47 -9.65
N VAL A 548 5.97 -2.65 -9.09
CA VAL A 548 5.68 -1.80 -7.93
C VAL A 548 4.56 -0.82 -8.22
N LEU A 549 4.60 -0.09 -9.34
CA LEU A 549 3.54 0.85 -9.71
C LEU A 549 2.18 0.16 -9.85
N ARG A 550 2.13 -1.02 -10.48
CA ARG A 550 0.89 -1.77 -10.68
C ARG A 550 0.25 -2.20 -9.36
N ASP A 551 1.07 -2.69 -8.44
CA ASP A 551 0.65 -3.20 -7.13
C ASP A 551 0.61 -2.12 -6.05
N LEU A 552 0.98 -0.88 -6.39
CA LEU A 552 1.20 0.20 -5.44
C LEU A 552 0.05 0.37 -4.43
N PRO A 553 -1.24 0.40 -4.83
CA PRO A 553 -2.33 0.56 -3.86
C PRO A 553 -2.40 -0.57 -2.81
N ARG A 554 -2.00 -1.79 -3.19
CA ARG A 554 -1.90 -2.92 -2.25
C ARG A 554 -0.67 -2.76 -1.37
N LEU A 555 0.48 -2.43 -1.96
CA LEU A 555 1.76 -2.34 -1.25
C LEU A 555 1.76 -1.24 -0.18
N THR A 556 1.15 -0.09 -0.46
CA THR A 556 1.07 1.02 0.50
C THR A 556 0.02 0.75 1.58
N ARG A 557 -1.16 0.23 1.20
CA ARG A 557 -2.23 -0.11 2.13
C ARG A 557 -1.81 -1.19 3.12
N ASP A 558 -1.26 -2.30 2.61
CA ASP A 558 -0.99 -3.51 3.40
C ASP A 558 0.39 -3.49 4.08
N ARG A 559 1.11 -2.36 4.04
CA ARG A 559 2.48 -2.23 4.57
C ARG A 559 2.59 -2.58 6.06
N ALA A 560 1.54 -2.36 6.85
CA ALA A 560 1.52 -2.69 8.27
C ALA A 560 1.04 -4.12 8.57
N LEU A 561 0.51 -4.82 7.56
CA LEU A 561 -0.08 -6.15 7.74
C LEU A 561 0.98 -7.23 7.72
N ALA A 562 0.81 -8.20 8.60
CA ALA A 562 1.54 -9.43 8.52
C ALA A 562 1.12 -10.21 7.26
N PRO A 563 2.01 -11.02 6.66
CA PRO A 563 1.64 -11.90 5.56
C PRO A 563 0.49 -12.83 5.99
N ALA A 564 -0.71 -12.62 5.44
CA ALA A 564 -1.91 -13.39 5.76
C ALA A 564 -2.20 -14.46 4.69
N GLY A 565 -2.81 -15.59 5.06
CA GLY A 565 -3.47 -16.50 4.12
C GLY A 565 -2.96 -17.94 4.08
N THR A 566 -3.78 -18.81 3.46
CA THR A 566 -3.66 -20.27 3.40
C THR A 566 -2.37 -20.81 2.78
N THR A 567 -1.53 -19.99 2.15
CA THR A 567 -0.21 -20.40 1.66
C THR A 567 0.92 -19.98 2.60
N GLY A 568 0.85 -18.83 3.28
CA GLY A 568 1.91 -18.25 4.15
C GLY A 568 3.31 -18.17 3.51
N ALA A 569 3.43 -18.50 2.23
CA ALA A 569 4.65 -18.65 1.46
C ALA A 569 4.86 -17.51 0.47
N ASP A 570 3.77 -16.82 0.10
CA ASP A 570 3.81 -15.65 -0.76
C ASP A 570 4.35 -14.43 0.01
N PRO A 571 5.05 -13.51 -0.67
CA PRO A 571 5.59 -12.33 -0.01
C PRO A 571 4.48 -11.32 0.35
N GLY A 572 4.52 -10.81 1.58
CA GLY A 572 3.71 -9.70 2.04
C GLY A 572 4.16 -8.36 1.44
N ALA A 573 3.40 -7.29 1.69
CA ALA A 573 3.68 -5.97 1.10
C ALA A 573 5.08 -5.43 1.44
N VAL A 574 5.51 -5.54 2.71
CA VAL A 574 6.85 -5.11 3.15
C VAL A 574 7.96 -5.87 2.44
N GLU A 575 7.79 -7.19 2.29
CA GLU A 575 8.78 -8.04 1.62
C GLU A 575 8.91 -7.67 0.15
N THR A 576 7.78 -7.52 -0.55
CA THR A 576 7.75 -7.08 -1.94
C THR A 576 8.37 -5.69 -2.13
N LEU A 577 8.12 -4.76 -1.20
CA LEU A 577 8.73 -3.42 -1.23
C LEU A 577 10.25 -3.46 -1.03
N ILE A 578 10.75 -4.31 -0.13
CA ILE A 578 12.19 -4.50 0.07
C ILE A 578 12.82 -5.16 -1.17
N GLU A 579 12.24 -6.26 -1.66
CA GLU A 579 12.73 -7.01 -2.83
C GLU A 579 12.85 -6.15 -4.08
N HIS A 580 11.80 -5.36 -4.38
CA HIS A 580 11.83 -4.48 -5.54
C HIS A 580 12.64 -3.22 -5.32
N GLY A 581 12.54 -2.60 -4.14
CA GLY A 581 13.25 -1.37 -3.79
C GLY A 581 14.76 -1.55 -3.82
N ALA A 582 15.27 -2.61 -3.19
CA ALA A 582 16.69 -2.95 -3.16
C ALA A 582 17.17 -3.73 -4.39
N ALA A 583 16.28 -3.98 -5.37
CA ALA A 583 16.54 -4.79 -6.57
C ALA A 583 17.27 -6.12 -6.28
N VAL A 584 16.81 -6.84 -5.26
CA VAL A 584 17.34 -8.15 -4.88
C VAL A 584 17.01 -9.17 -5.97
N GLU A 585 18.01 -9.88 -6.50
CA GLU A 585 17.83 -10.99 -7.44
C GLU A 585 17.62 -12.27 -6.63
N GLY A 586 16.48 -12.37 -5.95
CA GLY A 586 16.23 -13.45 -5.00
C GLY A 586 14.95 -13.22 -4.23
N SER A 587 15.02 -13.35 -2.91
CA SER A 587 13.83 -13.35 -2.06
C SER A 587 14.12 -12.81 -0.67
N VAL A 588 13.09 -12.21 -0.09
CA VAL A 588 13.05 -11.77 1.29
C VAL A 588 11.94 -12.55 2.02
N CYS A 589 12.17 -12.85 3.29
CA CYS A 589 11.23 -13.52 4.17
C CYS A 589 11.33 -12.96 5.59
N LEU A 590 10.35 -12.16 5.98
CA LEU A 590 10.09 -11.64 7.31
C LEU A 590 9.43 -12.73 8.16
N VAL A 591 10.04 -12.99 9.30
CA VAL A 591 9.56 -13.89 10.34
C VAL A 591 9.37 -13.09 11.62
N GLU A 592 8.13 -13.07 12.11
CA GLU A 592 7.79 -12.35 13.34
C GLU A 592 8.17 -13.22 14.54
N HIS A 593 8.92 -12.67 15.50
CA HIS A 593 9.35 -13.42 16.69
C HIS A 593 8.16 -13.85 17.55
N ARG A 594 7.04 -13.13 17.43
CA ARG A 594 5.77 -13.49 18.07
C ARG A 594 5.26 -14.87 17.66
N MET A 595 5.39 -15.25 16.38
CA MET A 595 4.99 -16.59 15.91
C MET A 595 5.80 -17.69 16.59
N LEU A 596 6.98 -17.34 17.09
CA LEU A 596 7.86 -18.25 17.77
C LEU A 596 7.51 -18.35 19.25
N THR A 597 6.59 -17.57 19.81
CA THR A 597 6.22 -17.65 21.24
C THR A 597 5.35 -18.89 21.52
N GLY A 598 5.43 -19.47 22.72
CA GLY A 598 4.63 -20.65 23.09
C GLY A 598 5.14 -22.02 22.60
N ALA A 599 6.06 -22.06 21.62
CA ALA A 599 6.66 -23.33 21.22
C ALA A 599 7.52 -23.94 22.35
N PRO A 600 7.42 -25.28 22.61
CA PRO A 600 8.17 -25.92 23.67
C PRO A 600 9.63 -25.53 23.48
N ARG A 601 10.23 -25.07 24.57
CA ARG A 601 11.68 -24.97 24.62
C ARG A 601 12.15 -26.40 24.42
N ALA A 602 12.67 -26.72 23.25
CA ALA A 602 13.66 -27.78 23.21
C ALA A 602 14.74 -27.32 24.19
N HIS A 603 14.68 -27.83 25.42
CA HIS A 603 15.77 -27.73 26.38
C HIS A 603 16.86 -28.66 25.84
N GLY A 604 17.42 -28.30 24.70
CA GLY A 604 18.41 -29.05 23.98
C GLY A 604 19.63 -28.16 23.85
N ILE A 605 20.63 -28.45 24.67
CA ILE A 605 22.00 -28.29 24.20
C ILE A 605 22.09 -29.32 23.07
N GLY A 606 22.12 -28.93 21.79
CA GLY A 606 22.11 -29.90 20.68
C GLY A 606 21.16 -31.10 20.85
N ASP A 607 21.54 -32.26 20.33
CA ASP A 607 20.86 -33.56 20.56
C ASP A 607 21.21 -34.17 21.94
N LEU A 608 21.28 -33.37 23.00
CA LEU A 608 21.54 -33.90 24.35
C LEU A 608 20.28 -34.58 24.92
N GLU A 609 20.38 -35.89 25.16
CA GLU A 609 19.52 -36.57 26.14
C GLU A 609 19.86 -36.06 27.55
N ILE A 610 18.88 -35.45 28.22
CA ILE A 610 18.96 -35.04 29.61
C ILE A 610 18.14 -36.04 30.42
N ASP A 611 18.76 -36.74 31.36
CA ASP A 611 18.05 -37.68 32.22
C ASP A 611 17.16 -36.97 33.27
N LYS A 612 16.36 -37.75 33.99
CA LYS A 612 15.46 -37.27 35.06
C LYS A 612 16.16 -36.54 36.21
N ASP A 613 17.49 -36.62 36.30
CA ASP A 613 18.32 -35.94 37.30
C ASP A 613 19.12 -34.77 36.69
N PHE A 614 18.74 -34.32 35.48
CA PHE A 614 19.38 -33.26 34.71
C PHE A 614 20.85 -33.55 34.33
N ARG A 615 21.24 -34.83 34.22
CA ARG A 615 22.56 -35.20 33.72
C ARG A 615 22.53 -35.36 32.20
N VAL A 616 23.51 -34.73 31.56
CA VAL A 616 23.83 -34.91 30.15
C VAL A 616 24.37 -36.32 29.95
N THR A 617 23.67 -37.16 29.19
CA THR A 617 24.10 -38.55 28.96
C THR A 617 24.92 -38.72 27.67
N ARG A 618 24.91 -37.75 26.73
CA ARG A 618 25.71 -37.84 25.48
C ARG A 618 26.07 -36.49 24.87
N GLY A 619 27.31 -36.02 25.02
CA GLY A 619 27.79 -34.68 24.63
C GLY A 619 27.74 -34.31 23.14
N ALA A 620 26.77 -33.49 22.72
CA ALA A 620 26.94 -32.53 21.62
C ALA A 620 27.59 -31.24 22.16
N PRO A 621 28.41 -30.51 21.37
CA PRO A 621 29.02 -29.26 21.81
C PRO A 621 27.96 -28.20 22.15
N VAL A 622 28.15 -27.50 23.28
CA VAL A 622 27.29 -26.38 23.67
C VAL A 622 27.83 -25.14 22.98
N ASP A 623 27.09 -24.63 22.01
CA ASP A 623 27.53 -23.48 21.21
C ASP A 623 26.97 -22.14 21.74
N ALA A 624 25.97 -22.18 22.63
CA ALA A 624 25.45 -20.99 23.30
C ALA A 624 24.77 -21.26 24.65
N VAL A 625 24.83 -20.27 25.56
CA VAL A 625 24.28 -20.33 26.91
C VAL A 625 23.59 -19.01 27.27
N ARG A 626 22.41 -19.07 27.91
CA ARG A 626 21.78 -17.92 28.57
C ARG A 626 22.02 -17.96 30.07
N LEU A 627 22.53 -16.85 30.59
CA LEU A 627 22.69 -16.58 32.01
C LEU A 627 21.64 -15.57 32.45
N SER A 628 20.68 -15.98 33.27
CA SER A 628 19.73 -15.06 33.92
C SER A 628 20.31 -14.63 35.26
N LEU A 629 20.61 -13.34 35.39
CA LEU A 629 21.14 -12.78 36.63
C LEU A 629 20.05 -12.01 37.37
N GLU A 630 19.93 -12.22 38.69
CA GLU A 630 18.99 -11.47 39.52
C GLU A 630 19.23 -9.96 39.36
N GLY A 631 18.19 -9.23 38.94
CA GLY A 631 18.21 -7.77 38.77
C GLY A 631 18.92 -7.24 37.50
N GLN A 632 19.45 -8.09 36.61
CA GLN A 632 20.19 -7.63 35.41
C GLN A 632 19.73 -8.24 34.08
N GLY A 633 18.65 -9.02 34.10
CA GLY A 633 18.14 -9.66 32.89
C GLY A 633 18.98 -10.86 32.45
N ALA A 634 18.82 -11.25 31.20
CA ALA A 634 19.43 -12.44 30.64
C ALA A 634 20.57 -12.09 29.68
N ILE A 635 21.70 -12.76 29.85
CA ILE A 635 22.94 -12.53 29.10
C ILE A 635 23.22 -13.73 28.20
N HIS A 636 23.54 -13.47 26.93
CA HIS A 636 23.83 -14.49 25.94
C HIS A 636 25.32 -14.64 25.69
N LEU A 637 25.78 -15.89 25.79
CA LEU A 637 27.13 -16.31 25.47
C LEU A 637 27.06 -17.21 24.25
N CYS A 638 27.85 -16.93 23.22
CA CYS A 638 28.14 -17.83 22.11
C CYS A 638 29.57 -18.37 22.28
N LEU A 639 29.78 -19.67 22.10
CA LEU A 639 31.07 -20.32 22.33
C LEU A 639 31.69 -20.76 20.99
N ASP A 640 32.99 -20.59 20.84
CA ASP A 640 33.76 -21.15 19.72
C ASP A 640 33.89 -22.68 19.89
N PRO A 641 33.49 -23.48 18.89
CA PRO A 641 33.79 -24.91 18.89
C PRO A 641 35.31 -25.17 18.79
N PRO A 642 35.85 -26.22 19.45
CA PRO A 642 35.15 -27.22 20.26
C PRO A 642 35.18 -26.86 21.76
N TRP A 643 34.05 -26.41 22.32
CA TRP A 643 33.86 -26.37 23.78
C TRP A 643 33.12 -27.62 24.27
N THR A 644 33.80 -28.49 25.02
CA THR A 644 33.28 -29.81 25.41
C THR A 644 33.15 -30.02 26.93
N THR A 645 33.64 -29.07 27.74
CA THR A 645 33.75 -29.21 29.21
C THR A 645 32.48 -28.80 29.97
N GLY A 646 31.41 -28.43 29.26
CA GLY A 646 30.10 -28.10 29.83
C GLY A 646 30.05 -26.73 30.53
N TRP A 647 28.86 -26.32 30.98
CA TRP A 647 28.61 -24.97 31.50
C TRP A 647 29.30 -24.69 32.86
N ARG A 648 29.52 -25.71 33.69
CA ARG A 648 30.18 -25.54 35.00
C ARG A 648 31.61 -25.03 34.83
N ALA A 649 32.34 -25.63 33.88
CA ALA A 649 33.68 -25.18 33.54
C ALA A 649 33.68 -23.75 32.99
N LEU A 650 32.65 -23.38 32.21
CA LEU A 650 32.48 -22.03 31.66
C LEU A 650 32.21 -21.00 32.77
N ALA A 651 31.28 -21.26 33.69
CA ALA A 651 30.98 -20.36 34.80
C ALA A 651 32.19 -20.18 35.72
N MET A 652 32.93 -21.27 35.99
CA MET A 652 34.19 -21.20 36.73
C MET A 652 35.26 -20.40 35.97
N ALA A 653 35.39 -20.59 34.66
CA ALA A 653 36.33 -19.83 33.84
C ALA A 653 35.99 -18.33 33.83
N ILE A 654 34.71 -17.97 33.71
CA ILE A 654 34.23 -16.59 33.81
C ILE A 654 34.53 -16.00 35.20
N ALA A 655 34.22 -16.74 36.27
CA ALA A 655 34.48 -16.33 37.65
C ALA A 655 35.98 -16.15 37.94
N GLN A 656 36.82 -17.05 37.43
CA GLN A 656 38.28 -17.03 37.62
C GLN A 656 38.97 -15.94 36.77
N SER A 657 38.47 -15.68 35.56
CA SER A 657 39.01 -14.65 34.67
C SER A 657 38.72 -13.24 35.19
N GLY A 658 37.64 -13.08 35.97
CA GLY A 658 37.28 -11.80 36.57
C GLY A 658 37.07 -10.71 35.52
N ALA A 659 37.41 -9.47 35.88
CA ALA A 659 37.50 -8.35 34.93
C ALA A 659 38.96 -7.99 34.60
N ALA A 660 39.86 -8.98 34.62
CA ALA A 660 41.25 -8.78 34.22
C ALA A 660 41.30 -8.30 32.76
N ASN A 661 42.09 -7.27 32.46
CA ASN A 661 42.14 -6.64 31.14
C ASN A 661 42.56 -7.58 30.03
N ASP A 662 43.33 -8.60 30.38
CA ASP A 662 44.01 -9.47 29.44
C ASP A 662 43.12 -10.67 29.05
N ALA A 663 42.01 -10.86 29.76
CA ALA A 663 41.07 -11.96 29.55
C ALA A 663 39.87 -11.58 28.66
N TRP A 664 39.57 -10.28 28.53
CA TRP A 664 38.41 -9.78 27.79
C TRP A 664 38.84 -8.82 26.68
N SER A 665 38.46 -9.13 25.45
CA SER A 665 38.53 -8.19 24.32
C SER A 665 37.16 -7.55 24.08
N VAL A 666 37.14 -6.28 23.69
CA VAL A 666 35.92 -5.50 23.45
C VAL A 666 35.97 -4.90 22.05
N ARG A 667 34.94 -5.14 21.25
CA ARG A 667 34.81 -4.64 19.88
C ARG A 667 33.50 -3.88 19.73
N ARG A 668 33.55 -2.61 19.32
CA ARG A 668 32.35 -1.77 19.20
C ARG A 668 31.60 -2.06 17.91
N LEU A 669 30.27 -2.10 17.99
CA LEU A 669 29.34 -2.40 16.89
C LEU A 669 28.53 -1.18 16.41
N GLY A 670 28.84 0.03 16.89
CA GLY A 670 28.01 1.23 16.66
C GLY A 670 26.84 1.35 17.65
N ALA A 671 26.17 2.51 17.70
CA ALA A 671 25.04 2.81 18.60
C ALA A 671 25.25 2.52 20.11
N GLY A 672 26.50 2.43 20.58
CA GLY A 672 26.84 2.09 21.96
C GLY A 672 26.83 0.60 22.29
N ALA A 673 26.62 -0.28 21.30
CA ALA A 673 26.76 -1.72 21.43
C ALA A 673 28.24 -2.16 21.26
N ALA A 674 28.63 -3.20 21.97
CA ALA A 674 29.91 -3.88 21.76
C ALA A 674 29.79 -5.38 21.97
N THR A 675 30.63 -6.12 21.25
CA THR A 675 30.90 -7.53 21.53
C THR A 675 32.03 -7.61 22.54
N LEU A 676 31.79 -8.31 23.65
CA LEU A 676 32.82 -8.75 24.58
C LEU A 676 33.19 -10.19 24.26
N THR A 677 34.48 -10.47 24.10
CA THR A 677 34.99 -11.82 23.89
C THR A 677 35.92 -12.21 25.03
N LEU A 678 35.61 -13.31 25.70
CA LEU A 678 36.42 -13.92 26.76
C LEU A 678 37.22 -15.08 26.20
N ASP A 679 38.54 -15.05 26.38
CA ASP A 679 39.40 -16.18 26.08
C ASP A 679 39.31 -17.22 27.21
N LEU A 680 38.90 -18.45 26.87
CA LEU A 680 38.72 -19.55 27.82
C LEU A 680 39.93 -20.50 27.83
N PRO A 681 40.15 -21.22 28.94
CA PRO A 681 41.18 -22.26 28.99
C PRO A 681 41.00 -23.29 27.88
N GLY A 682 42.11 -23.66 27.21
CA GLY A 682 42.08 -24.61 26.09
C GLY A 682 41.89 -23.97 24.71
N GLY A 683 41.89 -22.63 24.60
CA GLY A 683 41.88 -21.90 23.32
C GLY A 683 40.48 -21.63 22.74
N ALA A 684 39.42 -21.98 23.47
CA ALA A 684 38.06 -21.61 23.11
C ALA A 684 37.77 -20.14 23.47
N ARG A 685 36.79 -19.53 22.82
CA ARG A 685 36.35 -18.15 23.11
C ARG A 685 34.86 -18.11 23.39
N ALA A 686 34.45 -17.18 24.26
CA ALA A 686 33.04 -16.87 24.52
C ALA A 686 32.73 -15.44 24.06
N HIS A 687 31.78 -15.29 23.15
CA HIS A 687 31.34 -14.04 22.54
C HIS A 687 30.01 -13.59 23.15
N MET A 688 29.87 -12.30 23.45
CA MET A 688 28.70 -11.71 24.10
C MET A 688 28.41 -10.34 23.50
N ALA A 689 27.18 -10.05 23.08
CA ALA A 689 26.78 -8.70 22.69
C ALA A 689 26.13 -7.97 23.86
N GLU A 690 26.57 -6.74 24.16
CA GLU A 690 26.02 -5.92 25.24
C GLU A 690 26.13 -4.41 24.92
N VAL A 691 25.22 -3.62 25.47
CA VAL A 691 25.28 -2.15 25.39
C VAL A 691 26.25 -1.63 26.44
N VAL A 692 27.42 -1.18 25.98
CA VAL A 692 28.47 -0.63 26.84
C VAL A 692 28.87 0.76 26.35
N SER A 693 28.49 1.77 27.13
CA SER A 693 28.73 3.18 26.81
C SER A 693 30.22 3.57 26.78
N SER A 694 31.11 2.75 27.33
CA SER A 694 32.56 3.00 27.39
C SER A 694 33.36 1.72 27.67
N PRO A 695 34.69 1.71 27.46
CA PRO A 695 35.55 0.61 27.90
C PRO A 695 35.44 0.34 29.42
N HIS A 696 35.19 1.39 30.20
CA HIS A 696 34.94 1.28 31.63
C HIS A 696 33.59 0.61 31.94
N GLY A 697 32.57 0.87 31.11
CA GLY A 697 31.27 0.18 31.15
C GLY A 697 31.40 -1.32 30.86
N ALA A 698 32.21 -1.68 29.86
CA ALA A 698 32.53 -3.07 29.53
C ALA A 698 33.22 -3.79 30.70
N ARG A 699 34.20 -3.14 31.36
CA ARG A 699 34.81 -3.70 32.58
C ARG A 699 33.80 -3.91 33.70
N ARG A 700 32.94 -2.90 33.97
CA ARG A 700 31.88 -3.04 34.99
C ARG A 700 30.92 -4.18 34.67
N PHE A 701 30.62 -4.41 33.39
CA PHE A 701 29.82 -5.57 32.99
C PHE A 701 30.56 -6.89 33.26
N ALA A 702 31.80 -7.04 32.79
CA ALA A 702 32.61 -8.24 33.03
C ALA A 702 32.82 -8.53 34.53
N THR A 703 33.08 -7.50 35.36
CA THR A 703 33.21 -7.67 36.82
C THR A 703 31.93 -8.19 37.44
N ARG A 704 30.79 -7.63 37.05
CA ARG A 704 29.47 -8.04 37.56
C ARG A 704 29.13 -9.45 37.13
N LEU A 705 29.40 -9.80 35.89
CA LEU A 705 29.22 -11.15 35.36
C LEU A 705 30.06 -12.18 36.12
N ALA A 706 31.35 -11.91 36.32
CA ALA A 706 32.25 -12.79 37.08
C ALA A 706 31.81 -12.95 38.55
N ALA A 707 31.40 -11.85 39.19
CA ALA A 707 30.86 -11.88 40.54
C ALA A 707 29.59 -12.74 40.61
N ALA A 708 28.68 -12.57 39.66
CA ALA A 708 27.45 -13.36 39.58
C ALA A 708 27.74 -14.85 39.36
N CYS A 709 28.69 -15.19 38.50
CA CYS A 709 29.14 -16.57 38.30
C CYS A 709 29.79 -17.18 39.55
N THR A 710 30.36 -16.36 40.45
CA THR A 710 30.95 -16.82 41.73
C THR A 710 29.86 -17.19 42.76
N THR A 711 28.69 -16.54 42.69
CA THR A 711 27.56 -16.78 43.60
C THR A 711 26.63 -17.92 43.20
N LEU A 712 26.85 -18.52 42.02
CA LEU A 712 26.10 -19.69 41.56
C LEU A 712 26.60 -20.93 42.29
N ASP A 713 25.78 -21.54 43.15
CA ASP A 713 26.04 -22.86 43.72
C ASP A 713 25.70 -23.95 42.68
N PRO A 714 26.70 -24.65 42.11
CA PRO A 714 26.49 -25.65 41.07
C PRO A 714 25.74 -26.91 41.56
N ARG A 715 25.40 -26.99 42.85
CA ARG A 715 24.64 -28.08 43.49
C ARG A 715 23.19 -27.69 43.84
N SER A 716 22.82 -26.41 43.74
CA SER A 716 21.47 -25.93 44.08
C SER A 716 20.51 -26.05 42.90
N ALA A 717 19.52 -26.94 43.01
CA ALA A 717 18.45 -27.12 42.01
C ALA A 717 17.62 -25.85 41.77
N GLN A 718 17.55 -24.95 42.76
CA GLN A 718 16.78 -23.70 42.69
C GLN A 718 17.50 -22.62 41.85
N GLN A 719 18.84 -22.65 41.81
CA GLN A 719 19.67 -21.77 40.97
C GLN A 719 19.92 -22.35 39.57
N SER A 720 19.68 -23.65 39.35
CA SER A 720 19.67 -24.27 38.01
C SER A 720 18.68 -23.62 37.04
N GLY A 721 17.64 -22.95 37.53
CA GLY A 721 16.70 -22.18 36.70
C GLY A 721 17.28 -20.87 36.12
N ALA A 722 18.41 -20.38 36.66
CA ALA A 722 19.10 -19.20 36.16
C ALA A 722 19.90 -19.47 34.87
N LEU A 723 20.21 -20.74 34.61
CA LEU A 723 21.12 -21.19 33.55
C LEU A 723 20.35 -22.12 32.60
N ILE A 724 19.86 -21.56 31.50
CA ILE A 724 19.13 -22.33 30.50
C ILE A 724 19.94 -22.27 29.19
N PRO A 725 20.32 -23.41 28.59
CA PRO A 725 20.77 -23.46 27.20
C PRO A 725 19.74 -22.74 26.35
N ALA A 726 20.15 -21.71 25.63
CA ALA A 726 19.19 -20.81 25.02
C ALA A 726 19.54 -20.49 23.59
N LEU A 727 18.59 -20.83 22.74
CA LEU A 727 18.36 -20.25 21.44
C LEU A 727 17.97 -18.78 21.61
N LEU A 728 18.95 -17.89 21.81
CA LEU A 728 18.82 -16.42 21.96
C LEU A 728 17.86 -15.88 23.04
N SER A 729 18.23 -14.73 23.59
CA SER A 729 17.43 -13.85 24.45
C SER A 729 18.22 -12.54 24.63
N GLY A 730 18.21 -11.71 23.60
CA GLY A 730 18.37 -10.27 23.80
C GLY A 730 16.98 -9.64 23.85
N THR A 731 16.19 -9.94 22.82
CA THR A 731 14.80 -9.53 22.66
C THR A 731 14.19 -10.39 21.54
N SER A 732 13.67 -11.58 21.84
CA SER A 732 12.43 -11.98 21.14
C SER A 732 11.33 -11.14 21.76
N ALA A 733 11.43 -9.82 21.59
CA ALA A 733 10.40 -8.92 22.04
C ALA A 733 9.12 -9.39 21.35
N ALA A 734 7.97 -9.25 22.01
CA ALA A 734 6.70 -9.38 21.33
C ALA A 734 6.67 -8.56 20.01
N ASN A 735 7.54 -7.54 19.92
CA ASN A 735 7.72 -6.59 18.83
C ASN A 735 9.01 -6.83 17.99
N GLY A 736 9.57 -8.05 17.98
CA GLY A 736 10.76 -8.39 17.19
C GLY A 736 10.44 -9.07 15.86
N VAL A 737 11.21 -8.76 14.82
CA VAL A 737 11.14 -9.42 13.50
C VAL A 737 12.54 -9.75 12.97
N THR A 738 12.65 -10.89 12.30
CA THR A 738 13.85 -11.25 11.53
C THR A 738 13.52 -11.23 10.05
N VAL A 739 14.31 -10.52 9.25
CA VAL A 739 14.24 -10.51 7.80
C VAL A 739 15.33 -11.43 7.26
N PHE A 740 14.94 -12.60 6.74
CA PHE A 740 15.82 -13.45 5.96
C PHE A 740 15.92 -12.91 4.55
N ALA A 741 17.12 -12.81 4.00
CA ALA A 741 17.37 -12.32 2.65
C ALA A 741 18.28 -13.29 1.89
N ILE A 742 18.04 -13.41 0.58
CA ILE A 742 18.96 -14.04 -0.36
C ILE A 742 19.05 -13.19 -1.61
N ASP A 743 20.28 -13.02 -2.09
CA ASP A 743 20.56 -12.56 -3.44
C ASP A 743 21.32 -13.65 -4.19
N THR A 744 20.71 -14.22 -5.23
CA THR A 744 21.24 -15.36 -5.98
C THR A 744 22.54 -15.05 -6.72
N ARG A 745 22.88 -13.76 -6.87
CA ARG A 745 24.14 -13.32 -7.48
C ARG A 745 25.31 -13.38 -6.50
N VAL A 746 25.03 -13.30 -5.21
CA VAL A 746 26.02 -13.10 -4.16
C VAL A 746 26.12 -14.35 -3.29
N ASP A 747 27.30 -14.95 -3.20
CA ASP A 747 27.55 -15.99 -2.20
C ASP A 747 27.43 -15.34 -0.80
N PRO A 748 26.61 -15.90 0.13
CA PRO A 748 26.51 -15.45 1.52
C PRO A 748 27.84 -15.42 2.30
N GLU A 749 28.92 -16.00 1.77
CA GLU A 749 30.26 -15.97 2.36
C GLU A 749 31.21 -14.98 1.64
N SER A 750 30.76 -14.29 0.59
CA SER A 750 31.59 -13.37 -0.18
C SER A 750 31.76 -12.00 0.48
N ALA A 751 32.88 -11.33 0.19
CA ALA A 751 33.14 -9.96 0.67
C ALA A 751 32.17 -8.92 0.07
N HIS A 752 31.68 -9.15 -1.16
CA HIS A 752 30.70 -8.26 -1.83
C HIS A 752 29.33 -8.25 -1.15
N LEU A 753 29.05 -9.26 -0.31
CA LEU A 753 27.83 -9.29 0.49
C LEU A 753 27.69 -8.06 1.38
N SER A 754 28.79 -7.48 1.87
CA SER A 754 28.73 -6.34 2.79
C SER A 754 28.03 -5.12 2.17
N ASP A 755 28.34 -4.80 0.92
CA ASP A 755 27.75 -3.65 0.22
C ASP A 755 26.27 -3.88 -0.11
N VAL A 756 25.94 -5.07 -0.62
CA VAL A 756 24.55 -5.47 -0.90
C VAL A 756 23.73 -5.54 0.40
N ALA A 757 24.33 -6.04 1.49
CA ALA A 757 23.71 -6.10 2.80
C ALA A 757 23.40 -4.73 3.38
N ALA A 758 24.34 -3.78 3.27
CA ALA A 758 24.12 -2.40 3.71
C ALA A 758 22.99 -1.73 2.93
N HIS A 759 22.91 -1.97 1.62
CA HIS A 759 21.84 -1.44 0.77
C HIS A 759 20.48 -2.03 1.14
N VAL A 760 20.36 -3.36 1.25
CA VAL A 760 19.12 -4.03 1.68
C VAL A 760 18.70 -3.57 3.07
N ALA A 761 19.64 -3.40 4.01
CA ALA A 761 19.35 -2.92 5.36
C ALA A 761 18.70 -1.53 5.37
N THR A 762 19.07 -0.64 4.42
CA THR A 762 18.43 0.67 4.26
C THR A 762 16.96 0.52 3.85
N HIS A 763 16.66 -0.38 2.93
CA HIS A 763 15.28 -0.68 2.52
C HIS A 763 14.47 -1.39 3.61
N VAL A 764 15.11 -2.27 4.40
CA VAL A 764 14.49 -2.89 5.59
C VAL A 764 14.10 -1.81 6.59
N ALA A 765 15.01 -0.90 6.93
CA ALA A 765 14.75 0.19 7.87
C ALA A 765 13.66 1.17 7.39
N ALA A 766 13.59 1.43 6.07
CA ALA A 766 12.59 2.32 5.48
C ALA A 766 11.18 1.69 5.41
N ASN A 767 11.07 0.36 5.35
CA ASN A 767 9.81 -0.35 5.11
C ASN A 767 9.22 -1.09 6.32
N VAL A 768 10.05 -1.56 7.24
CA VAL A 768 9.58 -2.20 8.46
C VAL A 768 9.14 -1.12 9.46
N PRO A 769 7.99 -1.29 10.17
CA PRO A 769 7.55 -0.32 11.16
C PRO A 769 8.62 0.02 12.20
N ALA A 770 8.89 1.32 12.39
CA ALA A 770 10.02 1.82 13.18
C ALA A 770 10.02 1.41 14.68
N HIS A 771 8.89 0.97 15.21
CA HIS A 771 8.77 0.49 16.59
C HIS A 771 9.17 -0.99 16.75
N LEU A 772 9.41 -1.71 15.65
CA LEU A 772 9.83 -3.11 15.66
C LEU A 772 11.35 -3.22 15.72
N ALA A 773 11.84 -4.18 16.50
CA ALA A 773 13.26 -4.55 16.49
C ALA A 773 13.53 -5.48 15.30
N VAL A 774 14.46 -5.09 14.42
CA VAL A 774 14.71 -5.82 13.17
C VAL A 774 16.13 -6.39 13.13
N SER A 775 16.26 -7.63 12.68
CA SER A 775 17.55 -8.25 12.34
C SER A 775 17.50 -8.79 10.92
N THR A 776 18.57 -8.63 10.15
CA THR A 776 18.65 -9.17 8.78
C THR A 776 19.61 -10.35 8.75
N ILE A 777 19.20 -11.49 8.22
CA ILE A 777 20.02 -12.70 8.10
C ILE A 777 20.11 -13.12 6.64
N TRP A 778 21.34 -13.33 6.16
CA TRP A 778 21.61 -13.81 4.80
C TRP A 778 21.66 -15.33 4.76
N VAL A 779 20.95 -15.93 3.80
CA VAL A 779 20.79 -17.39 3.68
C VAL A 779 20.97 -17.89 2.25
N THR A 780 21.22 -19.18 2.10
CA THR A 780 21.22 -19.87 0.80
C THR A 780 19.80 -20.14 0.30
N GLU A 781 19.66 -20.52 -0.98
CA GLU A 781 18.35 -20.76 -1.60
C GLU A 781 17.61 -21.92 -0.92
N ALA A 782 18.33 -22.99 -0.60
CA ALA A 782 17.79 -24.13 0.14
C ALA A 782 17.29 -23.72 1.54
N GLN A 783 18.07 -22.90 2.25
CA GLN A 783 17.68 -22.38 3.56
C GLN A 783 16.46 -21.45 3.48
N MET A 784 16.38 -20.59 2.47
CA MET A 784 15.22 -19.71 2.23
C MET A 784 13.94 -20.51 1.99
N LYS A 785 14.02 -21.59 1.20
CA LYS A 785 12.89 -22.49 0.95
C LYS A 785 12.35 -23.09 2.24
N ASP A 786 13.23 -23.57 3.12
CA ASP A 786 12.83 -24.11 4.41
C ASP A 786 12.21 -23.04 5.32
N VAL A 787 12.81 -21.83 5.36
CA VAL A 787 12.29 -20.71 6.16
C VAL A 787 10.87 -20.36 5.74
N ARG A 788 10.59 -20.29 4.42
CA ARG A 788 9.24 -20.03 3.91
C ARG A 788 8.26 -21.16 4.25
N ALA A 789 8.70 -22.41 4.19
CA ALA A 789 7.86 -23.56 4.55
C ALA A 789 7.49 -23.55 6.04
N ASP A 790 8.46 -23.29 6.92
CA ASP A 790 8.23 -23.20 8.35
C ASP A 790 7.37 -21.98 8.72
N ARG A 791 7.61 -20.81 8.10
CA ARG A 791 6.77 -19.62 8.28
C ARG A 791 5.32 -19.88 7.85
N ALA A 792 5.12 -20.57 6.73
CA ALA A 792 3.79 -20.90 6.22
C ALA A 792 2.99 -21.78 7.19
N LEU A 793 3.63 -22.76 7.83
CA LEU A 793 3.00 -23.59 8.86
C LEU A 793 2.55 -22.76 10.06
N LEU A 794 3.39 -21.83 10.52
CA LEU A 794 3.06 -20.95 11.64
C LEU A 794 1.94 -19.95 11.29
N ALA A 795 1.97 -19.37 10.11
CA ALA A 795 0.93 -18.44 9.64
C ALA A 795 -0.44 -19.13 9.62
N ARG A 796 -0.53 -20.35 9.06
CA ARG A 796 -1.76 -21.15 9.04
C ARG A 796 -2.30 -21.44 10.44
N TRP A 797 -1.43 -21.73 11.41
CA TRP A 797 -1.84 -21.95 12.79
C TRP A 797 -2.39 -20.66 13.41
N MET A 798 -1.70 -19.53 13.24
CA MET A 798 -2.16 -18.25 13.77
C MET A 798 -3.49 -17.80 13.16
N ASP A 799 -3.69 -18.04 11.86
CA ASP A 799 -4.94 -17.74 11.16
C ASP A 799 -6.11 -18.63 11.59
N ALA A 800 -5.83 -19.86 12.04
CA ALA A 800 -6.85 -20.80 12.52
C ALA A 800 -7.47 -20.41 13.89
N GLY A 801 -6.89 -19.44 14.59
CA GLY A 801 -7.41 -18.92 15.84
C GLY A 801 -7.10 -19.76 17.08
N ALA A 802 -7.68 -19.37 18.22
CA ALA A 802 -7.28 -19.78 19.55
C ALA A 802 -7.23 -21.30 19.77
N GLY A 803 -6.05 -21.81 20.11
CA GLY A 803 -5.79 -23.20 20.46
C GLY A 803 -4.29 -23.44 20.68
N ALA A 804 -3.94 -24.55 21.34
CA ALA A 804 -2.54 -24.94 21.43
C ALA A 804 -1.99 -25.20 20.00
N PRO A 805 -0.78 -24.70 19.67
CA PRO A 805 -0.17 -24.98 18.38
C PRO A 805 -0.03 -26.50 18.16
N PRO A 806 -0.40 -27.01 16.98
CA PRO A 806 -0.23 -28.43 16.65
C PRO A 806 1.26 -28.76 16.53
N ASP A 807 1.63 -30.04 16.74
CA ASP A 807 3.04 -30.49 16.73
C ASP A 807 3.86 -29.99 15.52
N PRO A 808 3.35 -30.00 14.27
CA PRO A 808 4.11 -29.50 13.12
C PRO A 808 4.41 -27.99 13.19
N ALA A 809 3.50 -27.20 13.76
CA ALA A 809 3.71 -25.76 13.98
C ALA A 809 4.74 -25.53 15.10
N LEU A 810 4.69 -26.35 16.15
CA LEU A 810 5.67 -26.31 17.23
C LEU A 810 7.09 -26.63 16.75
N GLU A 811 7.23 -27.68 15.94
CA GLU A 811 8.50 -28.03 15.33
C GLU A 811 9.00 -26.96 14.35
N ALA A 812 8.11 -26.36 13.55
CA ALA A 812 8.46 -25.26 12.65
C ALA A 812 8.97 -24.04 13.42
N ALA A 813 8.29 -23.64 14.50
CA ALA A 813 8.77 -22.59 15.39
C ALA A 813 10.13 -22.93 16.00
N ALA A 814 10.35 -24.19 16.42
CA ALA A 814 11.63 -24.63 16.96
C ALA A 814 12.75 -24.53 15.91
N ARG A 815 12.52 -25.03 14.68
CA ARG A 815 13.49 -24.94 13.56
C ARG A 815 13.82 -23.50 13.20
N LEU A 816 12.82 -22.61 13.11
CA LEU A 816 13.05 -21.19 12.84
C LEU A 816 13.83 -20.52 13.96
N ARG A 817 13.52 -20.80 15.23
CA ARG A 817 14.34 -20.31 16.36
C ARG A 817 15.79 -20.79 16.25
N CYS A 818 16.03 -22.07 15.91
CA CYS A 818 17.37 -22.59 15.67
C CYS A 818 18.10 -21.84 14.57
N ARG A 819 17.46 -21.64 13.41
CA ARG A 819 18.08 -20.89 12.30
C ARG A 819 18.43 -19.46 12.68
N ILE A 820 17.52 -18.74 13.36
CA ILE A 820 17.79 -17.38 13.84
C ILE A 820 18.95 -17.39 14.83
N HIS A 821 18.95 -18.35 15.76
CA HIS A 821 20.01 -18.50 16.74
C HIS A 821 21.37 -18.78 16.11
N ASP A 822 21.46 -19.77 15.25
CA ASP A 822 22.70 -20.18 14.58
C ASP A 822 23.27 -19.03 13.76
N ALA A 823 22.40 -18.27 13.08
CA ALA A 823 22.80 -17.10 12.32
C ALA A 823 23.37 -15.98 13.21
N VAL A 824 22.72 -15.66 14.34
CA VAL A 824 23.26 -14.66 15.28
C VAL A 824 24.56 -15.14 15.92
N CYS A 825 24.66 -16.43 16.27
CA CYS A 825 25.90 -17.02 16.76
C CYS A 825 27.03 -16.95 15.72
N ALA A 826 26.73 -17.25 14.46
CA ALA A 826 27.69 -17.11 13.36
C ALA A 826 28.14 -15.66 13.17
N ASP A 827 27.23 -14.70 13.26
CA ASP A 827 27.52 -13.27 13.16
C ASP A 827 28.46 -12.81 14.30
N LEU A 828 28.14 -13.17 15.55
CA LEU A 828 28.99 -12.89 16.72
C LEU A 828 30.41 -13.50 16.59
N ARG A 829 30.56 -14.61 15.86
CA ARG A 829 31.83 -15.31 15.61
C ARG A 829 32.63 -14.72 14.43
N ARG A 830 32.00 -14.49 13.26
CA ARG A 830 32.66 -14.07 12.00
C ARG A 830 33.41 -12.76 12.12
N GLU A 831 32.84 -11.88 12.90
CA GLU A 831 33.28 -10.51 13.03
C GLU A 831 34.56 -10.38 13.92
N GLY A 832 35.18 -11.52 14.29
CA GLY A 832 36.47 -11.67 14.96
C GLY A 832 37.70 -11.83 14.02
N THR A 833 37.55 -11.60 12.72
CA THR A 833 38.68 -11.42 11.79
C THR A 833 38.79 -9.93 11.47
N PRO A 834 39.96 -9.29 11.66
CA PRO A 834 40.08 -7.84 11.49
C PRO A 834 39.76 -7.43 10.05
N ALA A 835 38.95 -6.37 9.91
CA ALA A 835 39.04 -5.46 8.78
C ALA A 835 40.07 -4.38 9.12
#